data_AF-A0A103XCB9-F1
#
_entry.id   AF-A0A103XCB9-F1
#
_cell.length_a   1.000
_cell.length_b   1.000
_cell.length_c   1.000
_cell.angle_alpha   90.00
_cell.angle_beta   90.00
_cell.angle_gamma   90.00
#
_symmetry.space_group_name_H-M   'P 1'
#
loop_
_entity.id
_entity.type
_entity.pdbx_description
1 polymer ?
#
loop_
_entity_poly.entity_id
_entity_poly.type
_entity_poly.pdbx_seq_one_letter_code
_entity_poly.pdbx_strand_id
1 'polypeptide(L)'
;MMQPLISPYFSSSLLTVFLVSLLFVGDHAAARIILPANVTVPAIIAFGDSIMDQGANNNLNTVVKANFAPYGKDFLAGKPSGRFSNNKTPADMLDQFKEYIGKLKDIVGEERTQYILANSLYLVVAGTDDLANTYFGVGIRRLQYDISSYSNLLVSLASNFIQDIYKLGARRIGVFSAPPIGCLPSQRTLSGNGHKHTCAKKYNKAAQLYNKKLQLELKRLNSTLVQSRIVNVDIYNPLLDIIENPQQYGLEVVDRGCCGTGTIEVAVLCNQLLPTCLDTSKYLFWDSYHPTEKGYNILINQLINSHFCFFIFFFLIIYLTYMMQPLIFSYPSPSSLTIFLVSLLLVGDHGSARITLPENVTVPAVIAFGDSIVDQGANNNLNTLVKANFVPYGKDFVGGKPTGRFSNNKTPADMIVEQLGIKELMPAYLDPSLDDKGLLTGVSFASGGSGYDPETPKIAAVLSLADQLDQFKDYIEKLRRIVGDERTQYILANSLFLVVAGSDDLANTYFTIGIRRLQYDIPSYTNLMVSSASNFIKDIYKLGARRIGVFNAPPIGCLPSQRTLGGNGLRMCAEEYNKAAQLYNSKLQPELKHLNSTLAQSRIVNIDIYRPLLAIIENPLQYGLEVVDRGCCGTGNIEVAILCNQLLPTCLDDSKYLFWDSYHPTEKGYNILINQVVGEYLSDFF
;
A
#
# COMPACT_ATOMS: atom_id res chain seq x y z
N MET A 1 46.74 -47.00 -65.17
CA MET A 1 47.30 -45.68 -64.78
C MET A 1 46.43 -45.08 -63.69
N MET A 2 47.05 -44.38 -62.74
CA MET A 2 46.48 -43.37 -61.82
C MET A 2 45.08 -43.57 -61.18
N GLN A 3 45.11 -43.89 -59.89
CA GLN A 3 44.27 -43.26 -58.83
C GLN A 3 44.64 -41.75 -58.65
N PRO A 4 44.01 -40.93 -57.77
CA PRO A 4 42.93 -41.22 -56.79
C PRO A 4 41.76 -40.20 -56.71
N LEU A 5 40.70 -40.55 -55.93
CA LEU A 5 39.77 -39.67 -55.16
C LEU A 5 38.91 -38.63 -55.95
N ILE A 6 37.65 -38.30 -55.60
CA ILE A 6 36.84 -38.48 -54.38
C ILE A 6 35.48 -39.19 -54.70
N SER A 7 34.84 -39.78 -53.68
CA SER A 7 33.62 -40.61 -53.76
C SER A 7 32.32 -39.88 -54.17
N PRO A 8 31.45 -40.51 -55.00
CA PRO A 8 30.08 -40.06 -55.25
C PRO A 8 29.06 -40.73 -54.31
N TYR A 9 28.86 -40.18 -53.11
CA TYR A 9 27.74 -40.54 -52.22
C TYR A 9 27.17 -39.28 -51.57
N PHE A 10 25.96 -38.86 -51.96
CA PHE A 10 24.84 -38.60 -51.05
C PHE A 10 23.55 -38.37 -51.86
N SER A 11 22.40 -38.74 -51.29
CA SER A 11 21.10 -38.75 -51.97
C SER A 11 20.37 -37.41 -51.91
N SER A 12 19.78 -37.03 -53.05
CA SER A 12 18.51 -36.29 -53.33
C SER A 12 17.79 -35.36 -52.32
N SER A 13 18.33 -35.06 -51.14
CA SER A 13 17.61 -34.38 -50.03
C SER A 13 17.83 -32.87 -49.95
N LEU A 14 18.93 -32.33 -50.48
CA LEU A 14 19.22 -30.88 -50.37
C LEU A 14 18.41 -29.99 -51.32
N LEU A 15 18.06 -30.47 -52.52
CA LEU A 15 17.45 -29.60 -53.55
C LEU A 15 16.01 -29.19 -53.21
N THR A 16 15.30 -29.98 -52.41
CA THR A 16 13.93 -29.67 -51.96
C THR A 16 13.90 -28.59 -50.86
N VAL A 17 14.98 -28.46 -50.06
CA VAL A 17 15.05 -27.51 -48.94
C VAL A 17 15.26 -26.07 -49.43
N PHE A 18 15.99 -25.89 -50.53
CA PHE A 18 16.25 -24.58 -51.15
C PHE A 18 15.04 -23.95 -51.86
N LEU A 19 13.98 -24.71 -52.12
CA LEU A 19 12.76 -24.21 -52.77
C LEU A 19 11.63 -23.82 -51.80
N VAL A 20 11.71 -24.24 -50.53
CA VAL A 20 10.75 -23.85 -49.47
C VAL A 20 11.15 -22.52 -48.81
N SER A 21 12.43 -22.15 -48.89
CA SER A 21 13.03 -20.98 -48.21
C SER A 21 12.81 -19.63 -48.94
N LEU A 22 12.10 -19.61 -50.07
CA LEU A 22 11.90 -18.42 -50.92
C LEU A 22 10.43 -18.01 -51.15
N LEU A 23 9.47 -18.63 -50.44
CA LEU A 23 8.03 -18.29 -50.52
C LEU A 23 7.45 -17.66 -49.23
N PHE A 24 8.31 -17.26 -48.29
CA PHE A 24 7.92 -16.53 -47.07
C PHE A 24 8.56 -15.13 -46.99
N VAL A 25 8.50 -14.39 -48.09
CA VAL A 25 8.70 -12.92 -48.12
C VAL A 25 7.42 -12.32 -48.70
N GLY A 26 6.44 -12.08 -47.83
CA GLY A 26 5.07 -11.73 -48.24
C GLY A 26 4.09 -11.63 -47.07
N ASP A 27 4.28 -10.58 -46.27
CA ASP A 27 3.35 -10.01 -45.28
C ASP A 27 2.77 -10.85 -44.12
N HIS A 28 2.54 -10.13 -43.00
CA HIS A 28 1.74 -10.52 -41.84
C HIS A 28 2.09 -11.87 -41.17
N ALA A 29 3.06 -11.82 -40.25
CA ALA A 29 3.49 -12.97 -39.45
C ALA A 29 2.42 -13.50 -38.49
N ALA A 30 1.73 -14.58 -38.88
CA ALA A 30 0.91 -15.41 -38.01
C ALA A 30 1.48 -16.83 -37.95
N ALA A 31 2.30 -17.13 -36.93
CA ALA A 31 2.88 -18.45 -36.72
C ALA A 31 1.78 -19.48 -36.38
N ARG A 32 1.33 -20.25 -37.38
CA ARG A 32 0.27 -21.25 -37.21
C ARG A 32 0.82 -22.47 -36.46
N ILE A 33 0.50 -22.56 -35.17
CA ILE A 33 0.83 -23.68 -34.29
C ILE A 33 0.13 -24.95 -34.79
N ILE A 34 0.91 -26.00 -35.07
CA ILE A 34 0.38 -27.33 -35.43
C ILE A 34 0.51 -28.25 -34.22
N LEU A 35 -0.63 -28.64 -33.64
CA LEU A 35 -0.71 -29.70 -32.62
C LEU A 35 -0.97 -31.06 -33.28
N PRO A 36 -0.53 -32.19 -32.68
CA PRO A 36 -0.91 -33.52 -33.14
C PRO A 36 -2.43 -33.71 -33.02
N ALA A 37 -3.06 -34.23 -34.09
CA ALA A 37 -4.50 -34.20 -34.33
C ALA A 37 -5.41 -34.82 -33.26
N ASN A 38 -4.86 -35.61 -32.33
CA ASN A 38 -5.61 -36.34 -31.30
C ASN A 38 -5.65 -35.61 -29.93
N VAL A 39 -5.10 -34.39 -29.81
CA VAL A 39 -5.04 -33.66 -28.53
C VAL A 39 -6.10 -32.56 -28.46
N THR A 40 -7.29 -32.91 -27.98
CA THR A 40 -8.34 -31.95 -27.64
C THR A 40 -8.22 -31.49 -26.19
N VAL A 41 -8.55 -30.21 -25.95
CA VAL A 41 -8.64 -29.61 -24.60
C VAL A 41 -10.03 -28.96 -24.51
N PRO A 42 -11.03 -29.62 -23.89
CA PRO A 42 -12.43 -29.31 -24.12
C PRO A 42 -12.97 -28.07 -23.37
N ALA A 43 -12.23 -27.54 -22.40
CA ALA A 43 -12.38 -26.20 -21.81
C ALA A 43 -11.04 -25.67 -21.23
N ILE A 44 -11.01 -24.42 -20.78
CA ILE A 44 -10.06 -23.96 -19.74
C ILE A 44 -10.84 -23.79 -18.44
N ILE A 45 -10.18 -24.00 -17.31
CA ILE A 45 -10.67 -23.55 -16.01
C ILE A 45 -9.51 -22.79 -15.37
N ALA A 46 -9.62 -21.47 -15.33
CA ALA A 46 -8.59 -20.59 -14.77
C ALA A 46 -8.95 -20.19 -13.33
N PHE A 47 -7.94 -20.20 -12.46
CA PHE A 47 -8.01 -19.72 -11.09
C PHE A 47 -6.80 -18.80 -10.85
N GLY A 48 -7.01 -17.65 -10.20
CA GLY A 48 -5.90 -16.83 -9.76
C GLY A 48 -6.23 -15.37 -9.53
N ASP A 49 -5.17 -14.56 -9.57
CA ASP A 49 -5.16 -13.11 -9.38
C ASP A 49 -5.66 -12.32 -10.61
N SER A 50 -5.51 -11.00 -10.57
CA SER A 50 -5.93 -10.04 -11.60
C SER A 50 -5.31 -10.27 -12.98
N ILE A 51 -4.27 -11.11 -13.11
CA ILE A 51 -3.71 -11.53 -14.41
C ILE A 51 -4.67 -12.50 -15.14
N MET A 52 -5.50 -13.24 -14.40
CA MET A 52 -6.51 -14.16 -14.94
C MET A 52 -7.95 -13.65 -14.78
N ASP A 53 -8.17 -12.52 -14.09
CA ASP A 53 -9.51 -11.97 -13.90
C ASP A 53 -10.13 -11.50 -15.23
N GLN A 54 -11.28 -12.08 -15.55
CA GLN A 54 -12.09 -11.80 -16.73
C GLN A 54 -13.10 -10.64 -16.52
N GLY A 55 -13.09 -10.01 -15.34
CA GLY A 55 -14.09 -9.04 -14.90
C GLY A 55 -15.05 -9.60 -13.84
N ALA A 56 -14.68 -10.68 -13.16
CA ALA A 56 -15.45 -11.25 -12.06
C ALA A 56 -15.64 -10.23 -10.92
N ASN A 57 -14.61 -9.43 -10.65
CA ASN A 57 -14.66 -8.34 -9.66
C ASN A 57 -15.77 -7.31 -9.93
N ASN A 58 -16.26 -7.16 -11.17
CA ASN A 58 -17.33 -6.20 -11.51
C ASN A 58 -18.56 -6.38 -10.61
N ASN A 59 -18.93 -7.64 -10.37
CA ASN A 59 -20.13 -8.04 -9.63
C ASN A 59 -19.90 -8.17 -8.12
N LEU A 60 -18.66 -7.97 -7.65
CA LEU A 60 -18.29 -8.02 -6.24
C LEU A 60 -18.28 -6.60 -5.65
N ASN A 61 -18.49 -6.47 -4.33
CA ASN A 61 -18.42 -5.19 -3.65
C ASN A 61 -16.97 -4.90 -3.21
N THR A 62 -16.13 -4.55 -4.18
CA THR A 62 -14.69 -4.28 -4.02
C THR A 62 -14.29 -2.98 -4.73
N VAL A 63 -13.26 -2.29 -4.23
CA VAL A 63 -12.61 -1.17 -4.93
C VAL A 63 -11.60 -1.63 -5.98
N VAL A 64 -11.18 -2.90 -5.95
CA VAL A 64 -10.27 -3.51 -6.93
C VAL A 64 -11.09 -3.89 -8.17
N LYS A 65 -11.34 -2.90 -9.03
CA LYS A 65 -12.06 -3.05 -10.30
C LYS A 65 -11.33 -2.36 -11.45
N ALA A 66 -11.61 -2.81 -12.66
CA ALA A 66 -11.16 -2.21 -13.93
C ALA A 66 -12.34 -2.08 -14.93
N ASN A 67 -13.51 -1.71 -14.43
CA ASN A 67 -14.74 -1.50 -15.22
C ASN A 67 -14.99 -0.02 -15.57
N PHE A 68 -13.94 0.81 -15.53
CA PHE A 68 -13.94 2.24 -15.82
C PHE A 68 -12.73 2.63 -16.68
N ALA A 69 -12.83 3.75 -17.40
CA ALA A 69 -11.73 4.24 -18.21
C ALA A 69 -10.52 4.63 -17.34
N PRO A 70 -9.27 4.36 -17.79
CA PRO A 70 -8.90 4.01 -19.16
C PRO A 70 -8.84 2.50 -19.47
N TYR A 71 -9.16 1.60 -18.53
CA TYR A 71 -9.11 0.15 -18.80
C TYR A 71 -9.98 -0.23 -20.00
N GLY A 72 -9.49 -1.14 -20.83
CA GLY A 72 -10.16 -1.48 -22.09
C GLY A 72 -10.02 -0.48 -23.24
N LYS A 73 -9.09 0.49 -23.16
CA LYS A 73 -8.76 1.47 -24.22
C LYS A 73 -8.64 0.86 -25.61
N ASP A 74 -8.05 -0.33 -25.71
CA ASP A 74 -7.67 -0.96 -26.98
C ASP A 74 -8.65 -2.06 -27.43
N PHE A 75 -9.79 -2.24 -26.75
CA PHE A 75 -10.90 -3.05 -27.27
C PHE A 75 -11.52 -2.38 -28.51
N LEU A 76 -12.03 -3.20 -29.44
CA LEU A 76 -12.80 -2.76 -30.62
C LEU A 76 -14.02 -1.87 -30.30
N ALA A 77 -14.52 -1.88 -29.06
CA ALA A 77 -15.63 -1.06 -28.59
C ALA A 77 -15.21 0.13 -27.69
N GLY A 78 -13.92 0.28 -27.37
CA GLY A 78 -13.39 1.30 -26.47
C GLY A 78 -13.98 1.26 -25.05
N LYS A 79 -14.44 0.09 -24.58
CA LYS A 79 -15.22 -0.07 -23.34
C LYS A 79 -14.49 -0.98 -22.34
N PRO A 80 -14.39 -0.57 -21.05
CA PRO A 80 -13.88 -1.43 -19.99
C PRO A 80 -14.72 -2.70 -19.84
N SER A 81 -14.04 -3.83 -19.64
CA SER A 81 -14.67 -5.14 -19.39
C SER A 81 -14.57 -5.59 -17.92
N GLY A 82 -13.80 -4.90 -17.08
CA GLY A 82 -13.46 -5.33 -15.73
C GLY A 82 -12.08 -5.95 -15.58
N ARG A 83 -11.36 -6.18 -16.69
CA ARG A 83 -10.03 -6.78 -16.74
C ARG A 83 -8.96 -5.72 -16.52
N PHE A 84 -7.88 -6.06 -15.82
CA PHE A 84 -6.76 -5.16 -15.53
C PHE A 84 -5.77 -4.99 -16.72
N SER A 85 -6.23 -5.25 -17.94
CA SER A 85 -5.50 -5.10 -19.21
C SER A 85 -6.12 -3.97 -20.04
N ASN A 86 -5.37 -3.41 -20.98
CA ASN A 86 -5.93 -2.52 -22.02
C ASN A 86 -6.82 -3.26 -23.03
N ASN A 87 -6.72 -4.59 -23.15
CA ASN A 87 -7.57 -5.43 -23.99
C ASN A 87 -7.62 -6.89 -23.44
N LYS A 88 -6.92 -7.83 -24.09
CA LYS A 88 -6.91 -9.25 -23.73
C LYS A 88 -6.00 -9.55 -22.54
N THR A 89 -6.35 -10.61 -21.80
CA THR A 89 -5.52 -11.27 -20.80
C THR A 89 -4.88 -12.55 -21.37
N PRO A 90 -3.94 -13.20 -20.66
CA PRO A 90 -3.49 -14.56 -20.97
C PRO A 90 -4.61 -15.58 -21.16
N ALA A 91 -5.70 -15.49 -20.39
CA ALA A 91 -6.83 -16.39 -20.52
C ALA A 91 -7.53 -16.23 -21.89
N ASP A 92 -7.83 -14.99 -22.31
CA ASP A 92 -8.42 -14.69 -23.63
C ASP A 92 -7.59 -15.26 -24.79
N MET A 93 -6.27 -15.13 -24.72
CA MET A 93 -5.37 -15.58 -25.77
C MET A 93 -5.36 -17.12 -25.88
N LEU A 94 -5.45 -17.80 -24.74
CA LEU A 94 -5.55 -19.25 -24.67
C LEU A 94 -6.95 -19.77 -25.06
N ASP A 95 -8.01 -18.97 -24.86
CA ASP A 95 -9.35 -19.26 -25.36
C ASP A 95 -9.43 -19.11 -26.89
N GLN A 96 -8.87 -18.06 -27.47
CA GLN A 96 -8.81 -17.87 -28.93
C GLN A 96 -8.02 -19.00 -29.62
N PHE A 97 -6.94 -19.47 -28.99
CA PHE A 97 -6.21 -20.66 -29.46
C PHE A 97 -7.06 -21.95 -29.39
N LYS A 98 -7.98 -22.06 -28.42
CA LYS A 98 -8.91 -23.19 -28.30
C LYS A 98 -10.15 -23.07 -29.17
N GLU A 99 -10.61 -21.88 -29.52
CA GLU A 99 -11.73 -21.69 -30.46
C GLU A 99 -11.38 -22.27 -31.84
N TYR A 100 -10.13 -22.08 -32.29
CA TYR A 100 -9.59 -22.72 -33.49
C TYR A 100 -9.67 -24.26 -33.45
N ILE A 101 -9.37 -24.87 -32.30
CA ILE A 101 -9.51 -26.31 -32.05
C ILE A 101 -10.99 -26.71 -31.87
N GLY A 102 -11.82 -25.77 -31.41
CA GLY A 102 -13.22 -25.94 -31.02
C GLY A 102 -14.22 -25.96 -32.18
N LYS A 103 -13.84 -25.54 -33.39
CA LYS A 103 -14.69 -25.60 -34.61
C LYS A 103 -14.90 -27.04 -35.15
N LEU A 104 -14.44 -28.04 -34.41
CA LEU A 104 -14.48 -29.47 -34.72
C LEU A 104 -15.45 -30.24 -33.79
N LYS A 105 -16.38 -29.53 -33.12
CA LYS A 105 -16.90 -29.93 -31.80
C LYS A 105 -18.43 -29.86 -31.63
N ASP A 106 -19.23 -29.81 -32.70
CA ASP A 106 -20.69 -29.57 -32.60
C ASP A 106 -21.56 -30.79 -32.21
N ILE A 107 -20.94 -31.94 -31.87
CA ILE A 107 -21.61 -33.26 -32.00
C ILE A 107 -22.04 -33.95 -30.68
N VAL A 108 -21.36 -33.75 -29.53
CA VAL A 108 -21.10 -34.87 -28.59
C VAL A 108 -21.70 -34.82 -27.15
N GLY A 109 -22.96 -34.43 -26.95
CA GLY A 109 -23.77 -34.85 -25.77
C GLY A 109 -23.32 -34.47 -24.34
N GLU A 110 -23.76 -35.26 -23.34
CA GLU A 110 -23.70 -34.97 -21.89
C GLU A 110 -22.69 -35.79 -21.07
N GLU A 111 -22.40 -37.05 -21.43
CA GLU A 111 -21.25 -37.85 -20.93
C GLU A 111 -19.94 -37.04 -21.03
N ARG A 112 -19.91 -36.19 -22.05
CA ARG A 112 -19.00 -35.08 -22.30
C ARG A 112 -18.63 -34.25 -21.08
N THR A 113 -19.47 -34.11 -20.06
CA THR A 113 -19.21 -33.25 -18.89
C THR A 113 -18.11 -33.82 -17.98
N GLN A 114 -18.13 -35.13 -17.72
CA GLN A 114 -17.03 -35.78 -16.97
C GLN A 114 -15.77 -35.85 -17.84
N TYR A 115 -15.92 -36.11 -19.14
CA TYR A 115 -14.84 -35.99 -20.11
C TYR A 115 -14.25 -34.56 -20.16
N ILE A 116 -15.08 -33.51 -20.03
CA ILE A 116 -14.66 -32.11 -20.00
C ILE A 116 -13.75 -31.89 -18.78
N LEU A 117 -14.19 -32.24 -17.58
CA LEU A 117 -13.37 -32.04 -16.37
C LEU A 117 -12.06 -32.84 -16.46
N ALA A 118 -12.12 -34.13 -16.80
CA ALA A 118 -10.93 -34.98 -16.89
C ALA A 118 -9.91 -34.58 -17.98
N ASN A 119 -10.33 -33.89 -19.05
CA ASN A 119 -9.45 -33.50 -20.16
C ASN A 119 -9.19 -31.99 -20.24
N SER A 120 -9.86 -31.15 -19.44
CA SER A 120 -9.64 -29.70 -19.42
C SER A 120 -8.26 -29.34 -18.92
N LEU A 121 -7.78 -28.19 -19.40
CA LEU A 121 -6.57 -27.58 -18.88
C LEU A 121 -6.95 -26.60 -17.77
N TYR A 122 -6.51 -26.91 -16.57
CA TYR A 122 -6.66 -26.07 -15.39
C TYR A 122 -5.44 -25.16 -15.30
N LEU A 123 -5.67 -23.86 -15.12
CA LEU A 123 -4.61 -22.86 -14.98
C LEU A 123 -4.69 -22.24 -13.59
N VAL A 124 -3.57 -22.19 -12.88
CA VAL A 124 -3.48 -21.66 -11.52
C VAL A 124 -2.40 -20.59 -11.46
N VAL A 125 -2.78 -19.36 -11.12
CA VAL A 125 -1.85 -18.25 -10.82
C VAL A 125 -2.04 -17.88 -9.35
N ALA A 126 -0.95 -17.86 -8.58
CA ALA A 126 -0.98 -17.53 -7.15
C ALA A 126 0.40 -17.03 -6.68
N GLY A 127 0.45 -16.37 -5.52
CA GLY A 127 1.70 -15.95 -4.90
C GLY A 127 2.27 -14.60 -5.35
N THR A 128 1.80 -14.04 -6.48
CA THR A 128 2.22 -12.70 -6.94
C THR A 128 1.86 -11.64 -5.91
N ASP A 129 0.57 -11.53 -5.58
CA ASP A 129 0.04 -10.60 -4.58
C ASP A 129 0.52 -10.92 -3.16
N ASP A 130 0.58 -12.20 -2.79
CA ASP A 130 1.10 -12.62 -1.49
C ASP A 130 2.52 -12.11 -1.24
N LEU A 131 3.38 -12.16 -2.25
CA LEU A 131 4.75 -11.67 -2.15
C LEU A 131 4.84 -10.15 -2.31
N ALA A 132 4.27 -9.59 -3.37
CA ALA A 132 4.37 -8.17 -3.70
C ALA A 132 3.60 -7.29 -2.70
N ASN A 133 2.33 -7.59 -2.50
CA ASN A 133 1.39 -6.76 -1.75
C ASN A 133 1.33 -7.16 -0.27
N THR A 134 1.09 -8.44 0.04
CA THR A 134 0.88 -8.89 1.42
C THR A 134 2.20 -8.98 2.22
N TYR A 135 3.26 -9.53 1.63
CA TYR A 135 4.56 -9.69 2.30
C TYR A 135 5.43 -8.45 2.18
N PHE A 136 5.67 -7.90 0.97
CA PHE A 136 6.54 -6.73 0.83
C PHE A 136 5.85 -5.38 1.01
N GLY A 137 4.64 -5.18 0.48
CA GLY A 137 3.86 -3.95 0.67
C GLY A 137 3.41 -3.76 2.12
N VAL A 138 2.27 -4.35 2.48
CA VAL A 138 1.62 -4.24 3.81
C VAL A 138 2.52 -4.74 4.94
N GLY A 139 3.41 -5.70 4.67
CA GLY A 139 4.49 -6.06 5.59
C GLY A 139 4.11 -6.98 6.76
N ILE A 140 2.81 -7.11 7.10
CA ILE A 140 2.34 -7.93 8.25
C ILE A 140 2.92 -9.35 8.24
N ARG A 141 3.06 -9.98 7.07
CA ARG A 141 3.60 -11.35 6.98
C ARG A 141 5.12 -11.44 7.18
N ARG A 142 5.90 -10.35 6.98
CA ARG A 142 7.34 -10.27 7.33
C ARG A 142 7.60 -10.35 8.84
N LEU A 143 6.57 -10.11 9.65
CA LEU A 143 6.63 -10.09 11.12
C LEU A 143 6.34 -11.47 11.73
N GLN A 144 5.62 -12.31 10.97
CA GLN A 144 5.23 -13.67 11.36
C GLN A 144 6.16 -14.74 10.77
N TYR A 145 6.78 -14.45 9.62
CA TYR A 145 7.58 -15.39 8.85
C TYR A 145 8.77 -14.69 8.20
N ASP A 146 9.93 -15.35 8.16
CA ASP A 146 10.96 -15.02 7.19
C ASP A 146 10.52 -15.43 5.76
N ILE A 147 11.21 -14.95 4.73
CA ILE A 147 10.79 -15.15 3.34
C ILE A 147 10.83 -16.62 2.91
N SER A 148 11.72 -17.43 3.49
CA SER A 148 11.76 -18.88 3.28
C SER A 148 10.53 -19.53 3.92
N SER A 149 10.22 -19.22 5.17
CA SER A 149 9.07 -19.78 5.88
C SER A 149 7.73 -19.34 5.27
N TYR A 150 7.60 -18.08 4.85
CA TYR A 150 6.40 -17.62 4.14
C TYR A 150 6.24 -18.30 2.78
N SER A 151 7.33 -18.47 2.03
CA SER A 151 7.30 -19.24 0.78
C SER A 151 6.90 -20.72 1.00
N ASN A 152 7.22 -21.33 2.14
CA ASN A 152 6.72 -22.66 2.49
C ASN A 152 5.20 -22.65 2.69
N LEU A 153 4.66 -21.65 3.40
CA LEU A 153 3.22 -21.49 3.63
C LEU A 153 2.46 -21.33 2.30
N LEU A 154 2.92 -20.44 1.42
CA LEU A 154 2.28 -20.23 0.11
C LEU A 154 2.31 -21.48 -0.77
N VAL A 155 3.43 -22.21 -0.79
CA VAL A 155 3.55 -23.46 -1.56
C VAL A 155 2.67 -24.57 -0.96
N SER A 156 2.51 -24.62 0.36
CA SER A 156 1.58 -25.54 1.04
C SER A 156 0.10 -25.23 0.70
N LEU A 157 -0.28 -23.96 0.70
CA LEU A 157 -1.63 -23.52 0.31
C LEU A 157 -1.94 -23.84 -1.16
N ALA A 158 -1.00 -23.54 -2.07
CA ALA A 158 -1.10 -23.92 -3.47
C ALA A 158 -1.19 -25.45 -3.67
N SER A 159 -0.40 -26.22 -2.90
CA SER A 159 -0.41 -27.68 -2.93
C SER A 159 -1.76 -28.26 -2.49
N ASN A 160 -2.37 -27.72 -1.43
CA ASN A 160 -3.70 -28.13 -0.99
C ASN A 160 -4.76 -27.81 -2.04
N PHE A 161 -4.75 -26.60 -2.60
CA PHE A 161 -5.68 -26.20 -3.67
C PHE A 161 -5.58 -27.11 -4.91
N ILE A 162 -4.35 -27.44 -5.35
CA ILE A 162 -4.10 -28.36 -6.47
C ILE A 162 -4.66 -29.77 -6.17
N GLN A 163 -4.50 -30.25 -4.94
CA GLN A 163 -5.08 -31.53 -4.50
C GLN A 163 -6.62 -31.47 -4.46
N ASP A 164 -7.22 -30.34 -4.10
CA ASP A 164 -8.67 -30.18 -4.05
C ASP A 164 -9.30 -30.11 -5.45
N ILE A 165 -8.74 -29.33 -6.38
CA ILE A 165 -9.22 -29.36 -7.78
C ILE A 165 -8.98 -30.73 -8.44
N TYR A 166 -7.93 -31.46 -8.04
CA TYR A 166 -7.71 -32.85 -8.46
C TYR A 166 -8.79 -33.81 -7.91
N LYS A 167 -9.24 -33.66 -6.66
CA LYS A 167 -10.41 -34.41 -6.12
C LYS A 167 -11.67 -34.13 -6.95
N LEU A 168 -11.85 -32.89 -7.40
CA LEU A 168 -12.94 -32.45 -8.28
C LEU A 168 -12.75 -32.83 -9.77
N GLY A 169 -11.77 -33.68 -10.10
CA GLY A 169 -11.59 -34.25 -11.45
C GLY A 169 -10.48 -33.62 -12.30
N ALA A 170 -9.78 -32.59 -11.83
CA ALA A 170 -8.69 -31.98 -12.60
C ALA A 170 -7.53 -32.96 -12.85
N ARG A 171 -7.10 -33.10 -14.11
CA ARG A 171 -5.96 -33.97 -14.48
C ARG A 171 -4.85 -33.28 -15.27
N ARG A 172 -5.11 -32.17 -15.96
CA ARG A 172 -4.08 -31.42 -16.71
C ARG A 172 -3.96 -30.02 -16.09
N ILE A 173 -2.92 -29.76 -15.30
CA ILE A 173 -2.82 -28.56 -14.46
C ILE A 173 -1.54 -27.79 -14.79
N GLY A 174 -1.67 -26.58 -15.33
CA GLY A 174 -0.59 -25.61 -15.49
C GLY A 174 -0.59 -24.63 -14.32
N VAL A 175 0.50 -24.57 -13.57
CA VAL A 175 0.65 -23.66 -12.42
C VAL A 175 1.73 -22.64 -12.75
N PHE A 176 1.38 -21.37 -12.74
CA PHE A 176 2.28 -20.28 -13.11
C PHE A 176 3.24 -19.96 -11.96
N SER A 177 4.50 -19.71 -12.31
CA SER A 177 5.47 -19.11 -11.39
C SER A 177 5.13 -17.65 -11.11
N ALA A 178 5.56 -17.10 -9.97
CA ALA A 178 5.56 -15.65 -9.80
C ALA A 178 6.50 -14.97 -10.83
N PRO A 179 6.15 -13.79 -11.37
CA PRO A 179 7.01 -13.03 -12.29
C PRO A 179 8.27 -12.48 -11.60
N PRO A 180 9.18 -11.79 -12.31
CA PRO A 180 10.20 -10.94 -11.67
C PRO A 180 9.54 -9.75 -10.94
N ILE A 181 9.02 -10.01 -9.73
CA ILE A 181 8.23 -9.05 -8.94
C ILE A 181 8.95 -7.71 -8.76
N GLY A 182 10.27 -7.72 -8.53
CA GLY A 182 11.06 -6.49 -8.40
C GLY A 182 11.24 -5.69 -9.68
N CYS A 183 10.88 -6.24 -10.83
CA CYS A 183 10.83 -5.54 -12.12
C CYS A 183 9.45 -4.96 -12.45
N LEU A 184 8.40 -5.24 -11.66
CA LEU A 184 7.10 -4.57 -11.82
C LEU A 184 7.24 -3.08 -11.47
N PRO A 185 6.62 -2.14 -12.21
CA PRO A 185 6.78 -0.70 -11.96
C PRO A 185 6.52 -0.28 -10.51
N SER A 186 5.41 -0.75 -9.94
CA SER A 186 5.06 -0.56 -8.52
C SER A 186 6.20 -0.90 -7.58
N GLN A 187 6.84 -2.05 -7.79
CA GLN A 187 7.89 -2.58 -6.93
C GLN A 187 9.26 -1.95 -7.21
N ARG A 188 9.50 -1.42 -8.43
CA ARG A 188 10.64 -0.51 -8.67
C ARG A 188 10.46 0.77 -7.86
N THR A 189 9.29 1.39 -7.91
CA THR A 189 8.98 2.63 -7.18
C THR A 189 9.04 2.44 -5.66
N LEU A 190 8.28 1.50 -5.10
CA LEU A 190 8.19 1.20 -3.67
C LEU A 190 9.50 0.69 -3.04
N SER A 191 10.50 0.32 -3.84
CA SER A 191 11.84 -0.06 -3.38
C SER A 191 12.88 1.06 -3.48
N GLY A 192 12.48 2.29 -3.84
CA GLY A 192 13.39 3.42 -4.05
C GLY A 192 14.18 3.36 -5.36
N ASN A 193 13.77 2.50 -6.30
CA ASN A 193 14.41 2.34 -7.61
C ASN A 193 13.59 2.95 -8.77
N GLY A 194 12.41 3.53 -8.51
CA GLY A 194 11.55 4.13 -9.53
C GLY A 194 12.28 5.13 -10.43
N HIS A 195 12.89 6.17 -9.84
CA HIS A 195 13.71 7.16 -10.56
C HIS A 195 14.99 6.59 -11.20
N LYS A 196 15.41 5.37 -10.82
CA LYS A 196 16.56 4.68 -11.40
C LYS A 196 16.15 3.68 -12.48
N HIS A 197 14.84 3.43 -12.63
CA HIS A 197 14.24 2.48 -13.57
C HIS A 197 14.78 1.03 -13.44
N THR A 198 15.44 0.66 -12.33
CA THR A 198 16.10 -0.64 -12.13
C THR A 198 15.26 -1.64 -11.33
N CYS A 199 15.45 -2.94 -11.59
CA CYS A 199 14.75 -4.00 -10.87
C CYS A 199 15.23 -4.17 -9.41
N ALA A 200 14.27 -4.31 -8.50
CA ALA A 200 14.48 -4.45 -7.07
C ALA A 200 14.99 -5.87 -6.70
N LYS A 201 16.31 -6.06 -6.64
CA LYS A 201 16.99 -7.36 -6.39
C LYS A 201 16.43 -8.15 -5.19
N LYS A 202 15.96 -7.49 -4.13
CA LYS A 202 15.35 -8.11 -2.93
C LYS A 202 14.07 -8.90 -3.26
N TYR A 203 13.23 -8.34 -4.13
CA TYR A 203 11.90 -8.86 -4.49
C TYR A 203 12.05 -9.98 -5.54
N ASN A 204 12.96 -9.80 -6.51
CA ASN A 204 13.33 -10.85 -7.47
C ASN A 204 13.89 -12.09 -6.76
N LYS A 205 14.80 -11.95 -5.78
CA LYS A 205 15.30 -13.08 -4.97
C LYS A 205 14.18 -13.83 -4.23
N ALA A 206 13.15 -13.11 -3.78
CA ALA A 206 12.00 -13.71 -3.09
C ALA A 206 11.08 -14.48 -4.04
N ALA A 207 10.75 -13.90 -5.21
CA ALA A 207 10.02 -14.60 -6.27
C ALA A 207 10.78 -15.84 -6.75
N GLN A 208 12.09 -15.75 -6.97
CA GLN A 208 12.95 -16.89 -7.31
C GLN A 208 12.95 -17.98 -6.23
N LEU A 209 12.96 -17.61 -4.93
CA LEU A 209 12.89 -18.57 -3.82
C LEU A 209 11.54 -19.30 -3.76
N TYR A 210 10.45 -18.56 -3.92
CA TYR A 210 9.09 -19.11 -4.03
C TYR A 210 8.98 -20.05 -5.24
N ASN A 211 9.36 -19.60 -6.43
CA ASN A 211 9.33 -20.36 -7.67
C ASN A 211 10.13 -21.66 -7.57
N LYS A 212 11.33 -21.63 -6.97
CA LYS A 212 12.14 -22.84 -6.73
C LYS A 212 11.42 -23.85 -5.81
N LYS A 213 10.73 -23.40 -4.78
CA LYS A 213 9.96 -24.26 -3.87
C LYS A 213 8.69 -24.80 -4.52
N LEU A 214 7.97 -23.95 -5.24
CA LEU A 214 6.80 -24.32 -6.03
C LEU A 214 7.16 -25.40 -7.05
N GLN A 215 8.24 -25.23 -7.83
CA GLN A 215 8.72 -26.24 -8.78
C GLN A 215 9.07 -27.59 -8.15
N LEU A 216 9.59 -27.62 -6.91
CA LEU A 216 9.87 -28.86 -6.18
C LEU A 216 8.56 -29.55 -5.74
N GLU A 217 7.61 -28.78 -5.21
CA GLU A 217 6.32 -29.30 -4.76
C GLU A 217 5.43 -29.76 -5.92
N LEU A 218 5.42 -29.04 -7.05
CA LEU A 218 4.71 -29.45 -8.26
C LEU A 218 5.28 -30.76 -8.82
N LYS A 219 6.60 -30.98 -8.74
CA LYS A 219 7.22 -32.29 -9.07
C LYS A 219 6.78 -33.39 -8.11
N ARG A 220 6.71 -33.11 -6.80
CA ARG A 220 6.19 -34.06 -5.80
C ARG A 220 4.74 -34.43 -6.10
N LEU A 221 3.86 -33.43 -6.30
CA LEU A 221 2.46 -33.63 -6.64
C LEU A 221 2.29 -34.42 -7.94
N ASN A 222 3.04 -34.11 -8.99
CA ASN A 222 3.01 -34.86 -10.26
C ASN A 222 3.43 -36.33 -10.11
N SER A 223 4.22 -36.68 -9.07
CA SER A 223 4.57 -38.07 -8.76
C SER A 223 3.57 -38.78 -7.82
N THR A 224 2.77 -38.02 -7.06
CA THR A 224 1.81 -38.56 -6.07
C THR A 224 0.38 -38.64 -6.61
N LEU A 225 -0.04 -37.67 -7.42
CA LEU A 225 -1.38 -37.56 -7.99
C LEU A 225 -1.44 -38.35 -9.30
N VAL A 226 -1.71 -39.65 -9.17
CA VAL A 226 -1.77 -40.62 -10.29
C VAL A 226 -2.72 -40.14 -11.39
N GLN A 227 -2.37 -40.39 -12.66
CA GLN A 227 -3.09 -39.91 -13.85
C GLN A 227 -3.17 -38.37 -14.01
N SER A 228 -2.54 -37.57 -13.14
CA SER A 228 -2.37 -36.13 -13.38
C SER A 228 -1.12 -35.83 -14.21
N ARG A 229 -1.14 -34.67 -14.87
CA ARG A 229 0.01 -33.99 -15.48
C ARG A 229 0.02 -32.56 -14.98
N ILE A 230 0.93 -32.27 -14.06
CA ILE A 230 1.09 -30.99 -13.38
C ILE A 230 2.40 -30.36 -13.87
N VAL A 231 2.30 -29.14 -14.41
CA VAL A 231 3.41 -28.44 -15.09
C VAL A 231 3.59 -27.06 -14.49
N ASN A 232 4.83 -26.72 -14.12
CA ASN A 232 5.19 -25.33 -13.80
C ASN A 232 5.31 -24.53 -15.11
N VAL A 233 4.44 -23.54 -15.31
CA VAL A 233 4.54 -22.55 -16.39
C VAL A 233 5.45 -21.43 -15.91
N ASP A 234 6.68 -21.38 -16.43
CA ASP A 234 7.68 -20.37 -16.02
C ASP A 234 7.48 -19.07 -16.79
N ILE A 235 6.89 -18.06 -16.13
CA ILE A 235 6.81 -16.68 -16.62
C ILE A 235 7.92 -15.79 -16.05
N TYR A 236 8.75 -16.30 -15.13
CA TYR A 236 9.79 -15.48 -14.50
C TYR A 236 10.87 -15.13 -15.53
N ASN A 237 11.45 -16.14 -16.19
CA ASN A 237 12.56 -15.92 -17.12
C ASN A 237 12.10 -15.25 -18.43
N PRO A 238 10.98 -15.65 -19.07
CA PRO A 238 10.44 -14.94 -20.23
C PRO A 238 10.16 -13.46 -19.99
N LEU A 239 9.51 -13.10 -18.87
CA LEU A 239 9.22 -11.69 -18.60
C LEU A 239 10.48 -10.89 -18.24
N LEU A 240 11.49 -11.52 -17.63
CA LEU A 240 12.78 -10.87 -17.39
C LEU A 240 13.54 -10.61 -18.70
N ASP A 241 13.55 -11.57 -19.62
CA ASP A 241 14.15 -11.43 -20.95
C ASP A 241 13.51 -10.29 -21.75
N ILE A 242 12.17 -10.18 -21.75
CA ILE A 242 11.45 -9.05 -22.38
C ILE A 242 11.81 -7.69 -21.76
N ILE A 243 12.18 -7.67 -20.47
CA ILE A 243 12.58 -6.45 -19.74
C ILE A 243 14.05 -6.09 -19.96
N GLU A 244 14.93 -7.08 -20.15
CA GLU A 244 16.37 -6.88 -20.40
C GLU A 244 16.67 -6.66 -21.89
N ASN A 245 15.86 -7.21 -22.81
CA ASN A 245 16.01 -7.14 -24.26
C ASN A 245 14.83 -6.45 -25.02
N PRO A 246 14.28 -5.32 -24.55
CA PRO A 246 12.97 -4.80 -24.99
C PRO A 246 12.87 -4.49 -26.49
N GLN A 247 13.97 -4.01 -27.10
CA GLN A 247 14.01 -3.68 -28.52
C GLN A 247 13.80 -4.91 -29.42
N GLN A 248 14.16 -6.12 -28.98
CA GLN A 248 13.94 -7.36 -29.75
C GLN A 248 12.44 -7.66 -29.96
N TYR A 249 11.58 -7.13 -29.08
CA TYR A 249 10.12 -7.27 -29.15
C TYR A 249 9.43 -5.98 -29.60
N GLY A 250 10.21 -5.01 -30.09
CA GLY A 250 9.74 -3.69 -30.51
C GLY A 250 9.09 -2.90 -29.37
N LEU A 251 9.58 -3.04 -28.14
CA LEU A 251 9.16 -2.28 -26.97
C LEU A 251 10.18 -1.17 -26.68
N GLU A 252 9.70 -0.03 -26.19
CA GLU A 252 10.52 1.14 -25.86
C GLU A 252 10.45 1.48 -24.35
N VAL A 253 9.39 1.05 -23.65
CA VAL A 253 9.16 1.32 -22.22
C VAL A 253 8.76 0.04 -21.50
N VAL A 254 9.58 -0.41 -20.54
CA VAL A 254 9.46 -1.73 -19.87
C VAL A 254 9.67 -1.68 -18.35
N ASP A 255 9.61 -0.47 -17.82
CA ASP A 255 10.01 -0.05 -16.48
C ASP A 255 8.89 0.71 -15.73
N ARG A 256 7.93 1.24 -16.49
CA ARG A 256 6.74 1.99 -16.04
C ARG A 256 5.51 1.57 -16.84
N GLY A 257 4.33 1.72 -16.24
CA GLY A 257 3.04 1.55 -16.90
C GLY A 257 2.73 2.65 -17.92
N CYS A 258 1.81 2.37 -18.83
CA CYS A 258 1.21 3.36 -19.74
C CYS A 258 0.24 4.32 -19.03
N CYS A 259 -0.31 3.93 -17.88
CA CYS A 259 -1.34 4.67 -17.14
C CYS A 259 -0.75 5.60 -16.07
N GLY A 260 -1.17 6.86 -16.06
CA GLY A 260 -0.74 7.90 -15.12
C GLY A 260 0.73 8.27 -15.26
N THR A 261 1.44 8.37 -14.14
CA THR A 261 2.92 8.44 -14.11
C THR A 261 3.57 7.10 -14.45
N GLY A 262 2.80 6.01 -14.41
CA GLY A 262 3.25 4.65 -14.66
C GLY A 262 4.02 4.03 -13.49
N THR A 263 3.99 4.62 -12.29
CA THR A 263 4.88 4.28 -11.18
C THR A 263 4.22 3.44 -10.10
N ILE A 264 2.94 3.71 -9.76
CA ILE A 264 2.16 3.02 -8.70
C ILE A 264 0.67 2.86 -9.05
N GLU A 265 0.24 3.40 -10.18
CA GLU A 265 -1.15 3.43 -10.63
C GLU A 265 -1.66 2.01 -10.95
N VAL A 266 -2.80 1.62 -10.39
CA VAL A 266 -3.50 0.35 -10.60
C VAL A 266 -4.93 0.48 -10.05
N ALA A 267 -5.91 -0.22 -10.64
CA ALA A 267 -7.32 -0.14 -10.27
C ALA A 267 -7.79 1.34 -10.17
N VAL A 268 -8.33 1.76 -9.01
CA VAL A 268 -8.76 3.16 -8.76
C VAL A 268 -7.66 4.19 -9.00
N LEU A 269 -6.38 3.84 -8.80
CA LEU A 269 -5.26 4.75 -9.08
C LEU A 269 -4.89 4.83 -10.57
N CYS A 270 -5.42 3.95 -11.43
CA CYS A 270 -5.34 4.08 -12.89
C CYS A 270 -6.73 4.45 -13.42
N ASN A 271 -7.04 5.75 -13.46
CA ASN A 271 -8.37 6.26 -13.80
C ASN A 271 -8.33 7.41 -14.82
N GLN A 272 -9.49 7.72 -15.40
CA GLN A 272 -9.70 8.71 -16.48
C GLN A 272 -9.20 10.15 -16.22
N LEU A 273 -8.89 10.51 -14.96
CA LEU A 273 -8.36 11.84 -14.60
C LEU A 273 -6.84 11.92 -14.81
N LEU A 274 -6.18 10.78 -15.04
CA LEU A 274 -4.75 10.67 -15.27
C LEU A 274 -4.46 10.38 -16.75
N PRO A 275 -3.34 10.89 -17.30
CA PRO A 275 -2.98 10.66 -18.69
C PRO A 275 -2.72 9.18 -18.97
N THR A 276 -2.84 8.78 -20.24
CA THR A 276 -2.29 7.50 -20.72
C THR A 276 -1.30 7.75 -21.85
N CYS A 277 -0.35 6.83 -22.01
CA CYS A 277 0.61 6.86 -23.12
C CYS A 277 -0.11 6.90 -24.49
N LEU A 278 0.53 7.58 -25.46
CA LEU A 278 -0.04 7.79 -26.79
C LEU A 278 -0.12 6.49 -27.61
N ASP A 279 0.91 5.65 -27.53
CA ASP A 279 1.01 4.37 -28.22
C ASP A 279 1.26 3.24 -27.20
N THR A 280 0.21 2.47 -26.91
CA THR A 280 0.25 1.32 -25.99
C THR A 280 1.14 0.18 -26.52
N SER A 281 1.39 0.13 -27.83
CA SER A 281 2.24 -0.89 -28.45
C SER A 281 3.74 -0.68 -28.18
N LYS A 282 4.14 0.45 -27.58
CA LYS A 282 5.52 0.68 -27.13
C LYS A 282 5.80 0.22 -25.69
N TYR A 283 4.74 -0.05 -24.93
CA TYR A 283 4.80 -0.30 -23.49
C TYR A 283 4.63 -1.80 -23.19
N LEU A 284 5.50 -2.34 -22.33
CA LEU A 284 5.30 -3.68 -21.75
C LEU A 284 4.15 -3.70 -20.77
N PHE A 285 4.02 -2.65 -19.95
CA PHE A 285 3.08 -2.55 -18.83
C PHE A 285 1.96 -1.55 -19.14
N TRP A 286 0.72 -1.96 -18.88
CA TRP A 286 -0.45 -1.10 -18.97
C TRP A 286 -0.57 -0.20 -17.74
N ASP A 287 -0.56 -0.81 -16.55
CA ASP A 287 -0.54 -0.14 -15.26
C ASP A 287 0.72 -0.56 -14.47
N SER A 288 0.80 -0.29 -13.16
CA SER A 288 1.99 -0.57 -12.36
C SER A 288 2.22 -2.04 -11.98
N TYR A 289 1.34 -2.95 -12.42
CA TYR A 289 1.44 -4.40 -12.22
C TYR A 289 1.24 -5.20 -13.52
N HIS A 290 0.28 -4.82 -14.36
CA HIS A 290 -0.22 -5.66 -15.44
C HIS A 290 0.42 -5.33 -16.79
N PRO A 291 0.88 -6.33 -17.56
CA PRO A 291 1.27 -6.15 -18.95
C PRO A 291 0.18 -5.56 -19.86
N THR A 292 0.58 -4.91 -20.94
CA THR A 292 -0.30 -4.59 -22.08
C THR A 292 -0.69 -5.86 -22.85
N GLU A 293 -1.72 -5.79 -23.69
CA GLU A 293 -2.02 -6.87 -24.65
C GLU A 293 -0.78 -7.24 -25.50
N LYS A 294 0.05 -6.28 -25.91
CA LYS A 294 1.30 -6.61 -26.62
C LYS A 294 2.26 -7.36 -25.71
N GLY A 295 2.45 -6.90 -24.47
CA GLY A 295 3.26 -7.59 -23.46
C GLY A 295 2.81 -9.04 -23.23
N TYR A 296 1.51 -9.26 -23.06
CA TYR A 296 0.92 -10.60 -22.93
C TYR A 296 1.09 -11.44 -24.20
N ASN A 297 0.90 -10.88 -25.40
CA ASN A 297 1.13 -11.61 -26.65
C ASN A 297 2.59 -12.06 -26.79
N ILE A 298 3.56 -11.18 -26.48
CA ILE A 298 4.99 -11.54 -26.50
C ILE A 298 5.27 -12.67 -25.49
N LEU A 299 4.80 -12.52 -24.25
CA LEU A 299 4.98 -13.50 -23.18
C LEU A 299 4.36 -14.86 -23.54
N ILE A 300 3.11 -14.89 -24.02
CA ILE A 300 2.42 -16.12 -24.43
C ILE A 300 3.11 -16.77 -25.63
N ASN A 301 3.57 -15.99 -26.61
CA ASN A 301 4.36 -16.52 -27.72
C ASN A 301 5.70 -17.11 -27.24
N GLN A 302 6.40 -16.49 -26.29
CA GLN A 302 7.61 -17.09 -25.69
C GLN A 302 7.30 -18.39 -24.92
N LEU A 303 6.21 -18.44 -24.15
CA LEU A 303 5.80 -19.65 -23.41
C LEU A 303 5.47 -20.82 -24.35
N ILE A 304 4.75 -20.54 -25.44
CA ILE A 304 4.44 -21.55 -26.47
C ILE A 304 5.74 -21.99 -27.17
N ASN A 305 6.54 -21.04 -27.65
CA ASN A 305 7.74 -21.33 -28.42
C ASN A 305 8.83 -22.03 -27.60
N SER A 306 9.02 -21.71 -26.31
CA SER A 306 10.02 -22.36 -25.46
C SER A 306 9.72 -23.85 -25.21
N HIS A 307 8.45 -24.23 -25.12
CA HIS A 307 8.04 -25.64 -25.05
C HIS A 307 8.14 -26.38 -26.39
N PHE A 308 8.13 -25.70 -27.54
CA PHE A 308 8.41 -26.30 -28.85
C PHE A 308 9.93 -26.37 -29.15
N CYS A 309 10.70 -25.33 -28.82
CA CYS A 309 12.12 -25.24 -29.13
C CYS A 309 12.97 -26.32 -28.42
N PHE A 310 12.48 -26.89 -27.31
CA PHE A 310 13.17 -27.97 -26.61
C PHE A 310 13.44 -29.22 -27.49
N PHE A 311 12.63 -29.45 -28.53
CA PHE A 311 12.85 -30.51 -29.52
C PHE A 311 13.93 -30.18 -30.57
N ILE A 312 14.18 -28.89 -30.83
CA ILE A 312 15.14 -28.43 -31.84
C ILE A 312 16.51 -28.18 -31.20
N PHE A 313 16.53 -27.57 -30.01
CA PHE A 313 17.76 -27.15 -29.34
C PHE A 313 18.64 -28.32 -28.88
N PHE A 314 18.04 -29.50 -28.63
CA PHE A 314 18.77 -30.73 -28.28
C PHE A 314 19.72 -31.21 -29.39
N PHE A 315 19.41 -30.93 -30.65
CA PHE A 315 20.32 -31.20 -31.78
C PHE A 315 21.42 -30.14 -31.93
N LEU A 316 21.17 -28.89 -31.52
CA LEU A 316 22.12 -27.79 -31.68
C LEU A 316 23.23 -27.79 -30.61
N ILE A 317 22.92 -28.22 -29.38
CA ILE A 317 23.90 -28.34 -28.29
C ILE A 317 25.01 -29.36 -28.62
N ILE A 318 24.67 -30.46 -29.29
CA ILE A 318 25.64 -31.48 -29.74
C ILE A 318 26.64 -30.91 -30.76
N TYR A 319 26.21 -29.92 -31.56
CA TYR A 319 27.08 -29.25 -32.54
C TYR A 319 27.99 -28.19 -31.90
N LEU A 320 27.43 -27.35 -31.01
CA LEU A 320 28.13 -26.20 -30.43
C LEU A 320 29.10 -26.55 -29.28
N THR A 321 28.99 -27.74 -28.71
CA THR A 321 29.94 -28.26 -27.71
C THR A 321 31.29 -28.68 -28.30
N TYR A 322 31.43 -28.69 -29.63
CA TYR A 322 32.67 -29.12 -30.31
C TYR A 322 33.64 -27.98 -30.64
N MET A 323 33.26 -26.71 -30.47
CA MET A 323 34.02 -25.55 -30.98
C MET A 323 34.42 -24.53 -29.90
N MET A 324 35.59 -24.79 -29.32
CA MET A 324 36.60 -23.82 -28.83
C MET A 324 36.44 -23.11 -27.47
N GLN A 325 37.51 -23.26 -26.68
CA GLN A 325 38.08 -22.37 -25.65
C GLN A 325 39.62 -22.49 -25.78
N PRO A 326 40.47 -21.66 -25.12
CA PRO A 326 40.32 -20.27 -24.62
C PRO A 326 41.56 -19.39 -24.99
N LEU A 327 41.75 -18.19 -24.38
CA LEU A 327 42.98 -17.71 -23.65
C LEU A 327 43.16 -16.16 -23.55
N ILE A 328 43.21 -15.66 -22.29
CA ILE A 328 43.93 -14.50 -21.64
C ILE A 328 44.43 -13.28 -22.47
N PHE A 329 44.18 -11.98 -22.13
CA PHE A 329 44.76 -11.09 -21.07
C PHE A 329 44.06 -9.67 -21.10
N SER A 330 44.29 -8.58 -20.32
CA SER A 330 45.26 -8.15 -19.25
C SER A 330 44.70 -7.00 -18.34
N TYR A 331 45.56 -6.28 -17.57
CA TYR A 331 45.30 -5.08 -16.69
C TYR A 331 46.46 -4.02 -16.83
N PRO A 332 46.43 -2.73 -16.32
CA PRO A 332 46.05 -2.25 -14.97
C PRO A 332 45.41 -0.81 -14.84
N SER A 333 45.59 -0.11 -13.70
CA SER A 333 44.87 1.07 -13.12
C SER A 333 45.85 2.18 -12.62
N PRO A 334 45.66 3.09 -11.60
CA PRO A 334 44.50 3.54 -10.75
C PRO A 334 44.43 5.09 -10.39
N SER A 335 43.54 5.47 -9.43
CA SER A 335 43.59 6.65 -8.48
C SER A 335 43.40 8.10 -9.01
N SER A 336 42.88 9.13 -8.31
CA SER A 336 42.12 9.35 -7.02
C SER A 336 41.55 10.82 -7.01
N LEU A 337 41.13 11.60 -5.97
CA LEU A 337 41.15 11.58 -4.49
C LEU A 337 40.05 12.52 -3.84
N THR A 338 39.89 12.42 -2.50
CA THR A 338 39.12 13.13 -1.41
C THR A 338 38.71 14.64 -1.47
N ILE A 339 37.49 15.04 -1.02
CA ILE A 339 36.96 15.55 0.32
C ILE A 339 37.12 17.08 0.62
N PHE A 340 36.02 17.78 0.98
CA PHE A 340 35.84 18.67 2.18
C PHE A 340 34.38 19.22 2.32
N LEU A 341 34.07 20.04 3.35
CA LEU A 341 33.37 19.64 4.59
C LEU A 341 32.59 20.84 5.24
N VAL A 342 31.40 20.56 5.80
CA VAL A 342 30.45 21.31 6.69
C VAL A 342 30.89 22.63 7.40
N SER A 343 29.99 23.65 7.44
CA SER A 343 29.63 24.52 8.63
C SER A 343 28.79 25.79 8.24
N LEU A 344 28.09 26.53 9.12
CA LEU A 344 27.16 26.20 10.24
C LEU A 344 26.42 27.49 10.74
N LEU A 345 25.10 27.42 11.08
CA LEU A 345 24.29 28.43 11.86
C LEU A 345 24.15 29.87 11.27
N LEU A 346 23.15 30.72 11.62
CA LEU A 346 22.58 31.12 12.92
C LEU A 346 21.08 31.52 12.91
N VAL A 347 20.35 31.01 13.93
CA VAL A 347 19.49 31.72 14.92
C VAL A 347 18.26 32.54 14.49
N GLY A 348 17.13 32.22 15.13
CA GLY A 348 15.89 33.01 15.17
C GLY A 348 14.91 32.45 16.21
N ASP A 349 15.19 32.63 17.50
CA ASP A 349 14.34 32.14 18.59
C ASP A 349 13.10 33.04 18.79
N HIS A 350 11.91 32.44 18.66
CA HIS A 350 10.62 33.08 18.93
C HIS A 350 9.97 32.41 20.15
N GLY A 351 10.42 32.78 21.34
CA GLY A 351 9.88 32.29 22.61
C GLY A 351 8.36 32.45 22.69
N SER A 352 7.65 31.33 22.80
CA SER A 352 6.18 31.29 22.81
C SER A 352 5.60 31.90 24.09
N ALA A 353 4.51 32.64 23.96
CA ALA A 353 3.90 33.35 25.09
C ALA A 353 3.21 32.38 26.06
N ARG A 354 3.65 32.35 27.31
CA ARG A 354 3.02 31.55 28.37
C ARG A 354 1.71 32.18 28.85
N ILE A 355 0.73 31.35 29.12
CA ILE A 355 -0.58 31.77 29.60
C ILE A 355 -0.55 31.95 31.11
N THR A 356 -1.12 33.06 31.59
CA THR A 356 -1.35 33.30 33.01
C THR A 356 -2.70 32.71 33.42
N LEU A 357 -2.71 31.70 34.29
CA LEU A 357 -3.93 31.14 34.87
C LEU A 357 -4.52 32.11 35.93
N PRO A 358 -5.85 32.06 36.21
CA PRO A 358 -6.45 32.85 37.28
C PRO A 358 -5.86 32.54 38.67
N GLU A 359 -5.92 33.51 39.58
CA GLU A 359 -5.43 33.32 40.96
C GLU A 359 -6.12 32.11 41.63
N ASN A 360 -5.33 31.27 42.29
CA ASN A 360 -5.72 29.98 42.90
C ASN A 360 -6.08 28.84 41.93
N VAL A 361 -6.03 29.05 40.61
CA VAL A 361 -6.16 27.96 39.63
C VAL A 361 -4.81 27.28 39.41
N THR A 362 -4.81 25.94 39.47
CA THR A 362 -3.64 25.11 39.20
C THR A 362 -3.99 23.93 38.29
N VAL A 363 -3.09 23.62 37.35
CA VAL A 363 -3.13 22.43 36.49
C VAL A 363 -1.83 21.65 36.76
N PRO A 364 -1.85 20.59 37.59
CA PRO A 364 -0.62 19.88 37.98
C PRO A 364 -0.05 19.01 36.85
N ALA A 365 -0.89 18.58 35.90
CA ALA A 365 -0.51 17.76 34.76
C ALA A 365 -1.49 17.96 33.59
N VAL A 366 -1.06 17.59 32.39
CA VAL A 366 -1.94 17.39 31.22
C VAL A 366 -1.84 15.94 30.77
N ILE A 367 -2.97 15.28 30.57
CA ILE A 367 -3.06 13.85 30.25
C ILE A 367 -3.80 13.71 28.91
N ALA A 368 -3.15 13.13 27.91
CA ALA A 368 -3.71 13.04 26.55
C ALA A 368 -4.06 11.60 26.14
N PHE A 369 -5.18 11.47 25.44
CA PHE A 369 -5.71 10.25 24.82
C PHE A 369 -6.12 10.52 23.38
N GLY A 370 -5.98 9.55 22.49
CA GLY A 370 -6.43 9.73 21.12
C GLY A 370 -5.57 9.13 20.01
N ASP A 371 -5.63 9.84 18.87
CA ASP A 371 -4.99 9.58 17.59
C ASP A 371 -3.63 10.31 17.43
N SER A 372 -3.16 10.44 16.19
CA SER A 372 -1.83 10.97 15.83
C SER A 372 -1.66 12.45 16.11
N ILE A 373 -2.75 13.20 16.31
CA ILE A 373 -2.72 14.64 16.63
C ILE A 373 -2.08 14.88 18.01
N VAL A 374 -2.10 13.90 18.90
CA VAL A 374 -1.52 13.98 20.26
C VAL A 374 -0.61 12.78 20.62
N ASP A 375 -0.28 11.90 19.67
CA ASP A 375 0.75 10.87 19.84
C ASP A 375 2.15 11.51 19.92
N GLN A 376 2.87 11.19 20.99
CA GLN A 376 4.20 11.72 21.30
C GLN A 376 5.33 10.71 21.03
N GLY A 377 5.02 9.59 20.36
CA GLY A 377 5.93 8.50 20.06
C GLY A 377 5.53 7.14 20.65
N ALA A 378 4.28 6.94 21.08
CA ALA A 378 3.79 5.64 21.53
C ALA A 378 3.92 4.59 20.40
N ASN A 379 3.59 4.98 19.16
CA ASN A 379 3.71 4.12 17.99
C ASN A 379 5.15 3.70 17.64
N ASN A 380 6.18 4.34 18.21
CA ASN A 380 7.60 4.05 17.92
C ASN A 380 7.94 2.58 18.17
N ASN A 381 7.43 2.03 19.27
CA ASN A 381 7.71 0.67 19.74
C ASN A 381 6.65 -0.36 19.29
N LEU A 382 5.53 0.08 18.70
CA LEU A 382 4.49 -0.79 18.14
C LEU A 382 4.91 -1.40 16.80
N ASN A 383 4.19 -2.41 16.32
CA ASN A 383 4.53 -3.14 15.10
C ASN A 383 3.66 -2.70 13.89
N THR A 384 3.62 -1.39 13.67
CA THR A 384 2.75 -0.70 12.70
C THR A 384 3.53 0.03 11.58
N LEU A 385 2.84 0.35 10.48
CA LEU A 385 3.29 1.32 9.46
C LEU A 385 2.97 2.77 9.84
N VAL A 386 2.06 3.00 10.79
CA VAL A 386 1.64 4.33 11.26
C VAL A 386 2.67 4.85 12.27
N LYS A 387 3.81 5.36 11.77
CA LYS A 387 4.90 5.91 12.58
C LYS A 387 5.44 7.20 11.98
N ALA A 388 6.01 8.04 12.84
CA ALA A 388 6.72 9.26 12.51
C ALA A 388 8.10 9.36 13.21
N ASN A 389 8.76 8.21 13.42
CA ASN A 389 10.09 8.11 14.03
C ASN A 389 11.24 7.97 13.01
N PHE A 390 11.07 8.55 11.83
CA PHE A 390 12.07 8.62 10.76
C PHE A 390 11.92 9.92 9.96
N VAL A 391 13.01 10.33 9.31
CA VAL A 391 13.08 11.51 8.44
C VAL A 391 12.05 11.39 7.29
N PRO A 392 11.26 12.43 6.99
CA PRO A 392 11.46 13.83 7.39
C PRO A 392 10.69 14.30 8.64
N TYR A 393 9.90 13.45 9.30
CA TYR A 393 9.24 13.86 10.55
C TYR A 393 10.27 14.35 11.59
N GLY A 394 9.90 15.39 12.35
CA GLY A 394 10.85 16.05 13.26
C GLY A 394 12.03 16.77 12.58
N LYS A 395 11.91 17.15 11.30
CA LYS A 395 12.89 17.99 10.57
C LYS A 395 13.37 19.20 11.38
N ASP A 396 12.44 19.88 12.06
CA ASP A 396 12.68 21.16 12.72
C ASP A 396 12.80 21.02 14.25
N PHE A 397 12.72 19.80 14.79
CA PHE A 397 13.17 19.50 16.15
C PHE A 397 14.68 19.74 16.30
N VAL A 398 15.13 19.94 17.55
CA VAL A 398 16.55 20.11 17.88
C VAL A 398 17.39 18.96 17.29
N GLY A 399 18.25 19.31 16.32
CA GLY A 399 19.11 18.37 15.60
C GLY A 399 18.43 17.55 14.48
N GLY A 400 17.23 17.93 14.05
CA GLY A 400 16.46 17.22 13.01
C GLY A 400 16.05 15.80 13.42
N LYS A 401 15.84 15.59 14.73
CA LYS A 401 15.64 14.26 15.31
C LYS A 401 14.16 13.86 15.25
N PRO A 402 13.77 12.82 14.49
CA PRO A 402 12.41 12.29 14.52
C PRO A 402 12.09 11.69 15.89
N THR A 403 10.96 12.06 16.49
CA THR A 403 10.54 11.59 17.83
C THR A 403 9.35 10.63 17.82
N GLY A 404 8.66 10.47 16.69
CA GLY A 404 7.35 9.79 16.64
C GLY A 404 6.14 10.73 16.56
N ARG A 405 6.36 12.04 16.72
CA ARG A 405 5.35 13.09 16.49
C ARG A 405 5.00 13.22 15.01
N PHE A 406 3.71 13.24 14.68
CA PHE A 406 3.21 13.35 13.31
C PHE A 406 3.21 14.80 12.79
N SER A 407 4.39 15.43 12.77
CA SER A 407 4.63 16.77 12.19
C SER A 407 6.11 17.00 11.89
N ASN A 408 6.47 18.20 11.40
CA ASN A 408 7.86 18.63 11.31
C ASN A 408 8.48 19.00 12.67
N ASN A 409 7.67 19.33 13.68
CA ASN A 409 8.13 19.64 15.04
C ASN A 409 7.02 19.33 16.09
N LYS A 410 6.74 20.23 17.05
CA LYS A 410 5.78 20.05 18.15
C LYS A 410 4.35 19.72 17.67
N THR A 411 3.64 18.94 18.48
CA THR A 411 2.20 18.65 18.31
C THR A 411 1.34 19.51 19.26
N PRO A 412 0.01 19.61 19.07
CA PRO A 412 -0.90 20.26 20.00
C PRO A 412 -0.72 19.90 21.48
N ALA A 413 -0.41 18.65 21.80
CA ALA A 413 -0.18 18.22 23.18
C ALA A 413 1.13 18.75 23.77
N ASP A 414 2.14 19.11 22.96
CA ASP A 414 3.32 19.86 23.43
C ASP A 414 2.96 21.33 23.66
N MET A 415 2.29 21.94 22.68
CA MET A 415 1.91 23.36 22.71
C MET A 415 1.07 23.69 23.93
N ILE A 416 0.13 22.81 24.30
CA ILE A 416 -0.73 22.99 25.48
C ILE A 416 0.08 22.93 26.78
N VAL A 417 1.03 21.99 26.95
CA VAL A 417 1.85 21.93 28.17
C VAL A 417 2.87 23.07 28.28
N GLU A 418 3.37 23.56 27.15
CA GLU A 418 4.28 24.70 27.08
C GLU A 418 3.56 26.01 27.40
N GLN A 419 2.39 26.24 26.81
CA GLN A 419 1.55 27.42 27.07
C GLN A 419 1.06 27.47 28.52
N LEU A 420 0.71 26.32 29.11
CA LEU A 420 0.39 26.20 30.54
C LEU A 420 1.63 26.27 31.46
N GLY A 421 2.85 26.33 30.90
CA GLY A 421 4.11 26.45 31.66
C GLY A 421 4.51 25.18 32.44
N ILE A 422 3.92 24.02 32.12
CA ILE A 422 4.10 22.76 32.86
C ILE A 422 5.40 22.05 32.44
N LYS A 423 5.65 21.97 31.12
CA LYS A 423 6.86 21.38 30.50
C LYS A 423 6.95 21.83 29.04
N GLU A 424 8.13 21.74 28.43
CA GLU A 424 8.35 22.13 27.02
C GLU A 424 7.76 21.13 26.02
N LEU A 425 7.83 19.84 26.34
CA LEU A 425 7.38 18.72 25.50
C LEU A 425 6.66 17.69 26.36
N MET A 426 5.57 17.12 25.83
CA MET A 426 4.87 16.02 26.50
C MET A 426 5.52 14.66 26.14
N PRO A 427 5.89 13.82 27.11
CA PRO A 427 6.37 12.47 26.83
C PRO A 427 5.21 11.52 26.48
N ALA A 428 5.49 10.51 25.65
CA ALA A 428 4.60 9.36 25.52
C ALA A 428 4.71 8.46 26.75
N TYR A 429 3.62 7.81 27.17
CA TYR A 429 3.63 6.88 28.30
C TYR A 429 4.52 5.65 28.05
N LEU A 430 4.70 5.27 26.78
CA LEU A 430 5.57 4.17 26.34
C LEU A 430 7.01 4.62 25.99
N ASP A 431 7.40 5.84 26.35
CA ASP A 431 8.79 6.29 26.23
C ASP A 431 9.66 5.59 27.31
N PRO A 432 10.69 4.80 26.93
CA PRO A 432 11.55 4.10 27.88
C PRO A 432 12.45 5.02 28.71
N SER A 433 12.47 6.34 28.43
CA SER A 433 13.18 7.37 29.20
C SER A 433 12.29 8.18 30.16
N LEU A 434 10.98 7.86 30.22
CA LEU A 434 10.02 8.52 31.12
C LEU A 434 10.36 8.28 32.60
N ASP A 435 10.61 9.37 33.35
CA ASP A 435 10.89 9.35 34.78
C ASP A 435 9.67 9.73 35.64
N ASP A 436 9.80 9.61 36.96
CA ASP A 436 8.76 9.96 37.93
C ASP A 436 8.32 11.42 37.81
N LYS A 437 9.21 12.36 37.47
CA LYS A 437 8.85 13.78 37.27
C LYS A 437 8.01 13.98 36.02
N GLY A 438 8.34 13.28 34.94
CA GLY A 438 7.54 13.22 33.72
C GLY A 438 6.13 12.69 34.01
N LEU A 439 6.02 11.59 34.78
CA LEU A 439 4.75 11.03 35.22
C LEU A 439 3.92 12.03 36.05
N LEU A 440 4.50 12.64 37.09
CA LEU A 440 3.79 13.59 37.97
C LEU A 440 3.22 14.83 37.26
N THR A 441 3.76 15.16 36.08
CA THR A 441 3.36 16.31 35.25
C THR A 441 2.62 15.93 33.97
N GLY A 442 2.25 14.65 33.82
CA GLY A 442 1.35 14.16 32.77
C GLY A 442 2.03 13.69 31.47
N VAL A 443 1.31 12.84 30.75
CA VAL A 443 1.81 12.03 29.62
C VAL A 443 0.75 11.92 28.52
N SER A 444 1.16 11.55 27.32
CA SER A 444 0.24 11.07 26.28
C SER A 444 0.19 9.54 26.24
N PHE A 445 -1.02 8.99 26.28
CA PHE A 445 -1.32 7.59 25.95
C PHE A 445 -1.71 7.42 24.47
N ALA A 446 -1.87 8.52 23.73
CA ALA A 446 -2.37 8.51 22.36
C ALA A 446 -1.47 7.75 21.39
N SER A 447 -2.07 7.26 20.31
CA SER A 447 -1.47 6.31 19.38
C SER A 447 -2.01 6.58 17.98
N GLY A 448 -1.15 6.97 17.04
CA GLY A 448 -1.56 7.38 15.70
C GLY A 448 -2.31 6.28 14.94
N GLY A 449 -3.42 6.61 14.27
CA GLY A 449 -4.29 5.61 13.62
C GLY A 449 -5.32 4.97 14.55
N SER A 450 -5.64 5.60 15.69
CA SER A 450 -6.61 5.13 16.68
C SER A 450 -7.91 5.94 16.63
N GLY A 451 -8.98 5.43 17.24
CA GLY A 451 -10.31 6.03 17.12
C GLY A 451 -11.33 5.47 18.10
N TYR A 452 -12.57 5.96 17.97
CA TYR A 452 -13.73 5.51 18.74
C TYR A 452 -14.35 4.22 18.16
N ASP A 453 -14.07 3.89 16.90
CA ASP A 453 -14.40 2.60 16.30
C ASP A 453 -13.35 1.54 16.66
N PRO A 454 -13.72 0.41 17.32
CA PRO A 454 -12.79 -0.67 17.64
C PRO A 454 -12.08 -1.35 16.47
N GLU A 455 -12.50 -1.16 15.22
CA GLU A 455 -11.79 -1.71 14.04
C GLU A 455 -10.70 -0.76 13.50
N THR A 456 -10.83 0.55 13.70
CA THR A 456 -9.82 1.55 13.29
C THR A 456 -8.40 1.20 13.78
N PRO A 457 -8.15 1.04 15.10
CA PRO A 457 -6.82 0.70 15.60
C PRO A 457 -6.37 -0.72 15.22
N LYS A 458 -7.30 -1.66 14.96
CA LYS A 458 -6.96 -3.02 14.51
C LYS A 458 -6.41 -3.02 13.09
N ILE A 459 -7.01 -2.24 12.19
CA ILE A 459 -6.57 -2.12 10.79
C ILE A 459 -5.21 -1.41 10.72
N ALA A 460 -5.01 -0.37 11.55
CA ALA A 460 -3.72 0.30 11.69
C ALA A 460 -2.66 -0.49 12.49
N ALA A 461 -3.05 -1.54 13.22
CA ALA A 461 -2.22 -2.31 14.15
C ALA A 461 -1.58 -1.46 15.28
N VAL A 462 -2.40 -0.64 15.93
CA VAL A 462 -2.03 0.35 16.97
C VAL A 462 -2.90 0.23 18.23
N LEU A 463 -2.66 1.07 19.25
CA LEU A 463 -3.37 0.99 20.53
C LEU A 463 -4.77 1.60 20.42
N SER A 464 -5.80 0.80 20.72
CA SER A 464 -7.17 1.29 20.84
C SER A 464 -7.35 2.16 22.09
N LEU A 465 -8.40 2.98 22.13
CA LEU A 465 -8.75 3.73 23.34
C LEU A 465 -8.95 2.84 24.59
N ALA A 466 -9.27 1.54 24.42
CA ALA A 466 -9.31 0.59 25.54
C ALA A 466 -7.90 0.25 26.06
N ASP A 467 -6.92 0.03 25.18
CA ASP A 467 -5.52 -0.17 25.56
C ASP A 467 -4.94 1.09 26.25
N GLN A 468 -5.31 2.28 25.76
CA GLN A 468 -4.92 3.55 26.36
C GLN A 468 -5.55 3.75 27.75
N LEU A 469 -6.81 3.32 27.94
CA LEU A 469 -7.49 3.33 29.24
C LEU A 469 -6.84 2.35 30.24
N ASP A 470 -6.34 1.21 29.78
CA ASP A 470 -5.60 0.25 30.63
C ASP A 470 -4.19 0.76 30.99
N GLN A 471 -3.50 1.43 30.06
CA GLN A 471 -2.26 2.15 30.37
C GLN A 471 -2.48 3.27 31.40
N PHE A 472 -3.62 3.98 31.35
CA PHE A 472 -3.98 4.99 32.33
C PHE A 472 -4.23 4.41 33.73
N LYS A 473 -4.78 3.19 33.84
CA LYS A 473 -4.91 2.49 35.15
C LYS A 473 -3.53 2.20 35.75
N ASP A 474 -2.59 1.67 34.96
CA ASP A 474 -1.20 1.44 35.40
C ASP A 474 -0.48 2.75 35.77
N TYR A 475 -0.74 3.84 35.04
CA TYR A 475 -0.25 5.19 35.38
C TYR A 475 -0.80 5.68 36.74
N ILE A 476 -2.08 5.44 37.05
CA ILE A 476 -2.66 5.79 38.37
C ILE A 476 -1.99 4.99 39.48
N GLU A 477 -1.71 3.70 39.28
CA GLU A 477 -0.96 2.89 40.25
C GLU A 477 0.49 3.37 40.42
N LYS A 478 1.13 3.89 39.37
CA LYS A 478 2.46 4.52 39.44
C LYS A 478 2.40 5.84 40.21
N LEU A 479 1.46 6.74 39.91
CA LEU A 479 1.25 7.97 40.68
C LEU A 479 1.04 7.67 42.18
N ARG A 480 0.19 6.69 42.52
CA ARG A 480 -0.05 6.27 43.90
C ARG A 480 1.23 5.85 44.62
N ARG A 481 2.15 5.15 43.94
CA ARG A 481 3.45 4.76 44.52
C ARG A 481 4.41 5.93 44.72
N ILE A 482 4.34 6.97 43.87
CA ILE A 482 5.25 8.13 43.92
C ILE A 482 4.78 9.17 44.94
N VAL A 483 3.46 9.44 45.05
CA VAL A 483 2.92 10.53 45.90
C VAL A 483 1.76 10.14 46.84
N GLY A 484 1.35 8.87 46.88
CA GLY A 484 0.24 8.41 47.71
C GLY A 484 -1.15 8.76 47.16
N ASP A 485 -2.19 8.19 47.78
CA ASP A 485 -3.58 8.30 47.30
C ASP A 485 -4.12 9.73 47.25
N GLU A 486 -4.00 10.51 48.32
CA GLU A 486 -4.56 11.86 48.42
C GLU A 486 -4.00 12.77 47.31
N ARG A 487 -2.68 12.77 47.13
CA ARG A 487 -2.03 13.59 46.10
C ARG A 487 -2.31 13.06 44.69
N THR A 488 -2.47 11.75 44.51
CA THR A 488 -2.90 11.16 43.23
C THR A 488 -4.31 11.61 42.87
N GLN A 489 -5.27 11.55 43.80
CA GLN A 489 -6.63 12.05 43.60
C GLN A 489 -6.64 13.55 43.30
N TYR A 490 -5.84 14.35 44.01
CA TYR A 490 -5.67 15.78 43.73
C TYR A 490 -5.14 16.02 42.30
N ILE A 491 -4.13 15.28 41.86
CA ILE A 491 -3.59 15.40 40.50
C ILE A 491 -4.69 15.07 39.49
N LEU A 492 -5.34 13.92 39.60
CA LEU A 492 -6.39 13.48 38.67
C LEU A 492 -7.61 14.43 38.62
N ALA A 493 -8.00 15.02 39.75
CA ALA A 493 -9.12 15.96 39.80
C ALA A 493 -8.78 17.37 39.23
N ASN A 494 -7.51 17.78 39.24
CA ASN A 494 -7.11 19.12 38.79
C ASN A 494 -6.38 19.13 37.44
N SER A 495 -5.95 17.98 36.92
CA SER A 495 -5.27 17.87 35.63
C SER A 495 -6.22 18.13 34.48
N LEU A 496 -5.69 18.66 33.37
CA LEU A 496 -6.43 18.79 32.12
C LEU A 496 -6.31 17.50 31.32
N PHE A 497 -7.45 16.94 30.92
CA PHE A 497 -7.52 15.75 30.07
C PHE A 497 -7.85 16.17 28.64
N LEU A 498 -7.07 15.67 27.68
CA LEU A 498 -7.30 15.88 26.25
C LEU A 498 -7.76 14.56 25.63
N VAL A 499 -8.84 14.59 24.85
CA VAL A 499 -9.33 13.43 24.09
C VAL A 499 -9.50 13.84 22.63
N VAL A 500 -8.69 13.25 21.74
CA VAL A 500 -8.65 13.59 20.30
C VAL A 500 -8.80 12.32 19.47
N ALA A 501 -10.01 12.03 18.98
CA ALA A 501 -10.28 10.82 18.23
C ALA A 501 -11.49 11.01 17.28
N GLY A 502 -11.67 10.06 16.37
CA GLY A 502 -12.78 10.08 15.40
C GLY A 502 -12.44 10.68 14.04
N SER A 503 -11.24 11.27 13.89
CA SER A 503 -10.73 11.69 12.58
C SER A 503 -10.47 10.46 11.69
N ASP A 504 -9.69 9.51 12.19
CA ASP A 504 -9.35 8.23 11.55
C ASP A 504 -10.59 7.36 11.25
N ASP A 505 -11.55 7.30 12.18
CA ASP A 505 -12.79 6.54 12.01
C ASP A 505 -13.54 6.93 10.73
N LEU A 506 -13.72 8.23 10.51
CA LEU A 506 -14.40 8.74 9.32
C LEU A 506 -13.47 8.69 8.10
N ALA A 507 -12.32 9.37 8.14
CA ALA A 507 -11.47 9.57 6.96
C ALA A 507 -10.85 8.25 6.46
N ASN A 508 -10.30 7.45 7.37
CA ASN A 508 -9.55 6.25 7.02
C ASN A 508 -10.46 5.01 7.02
N THR A 509 -11.13 4.69 8.14
CA THR A 509 -11.90 3.45 8.29
C THR A 509 -13.22 3.43 7.48
N TYR A 510 -14.00 4.52 7.52
CA TYR A 510 -15.27 4.62 6.79
C TYR A 510 -15.10 5.06 5.33
N PHE A 511 -14.40 6.18 5.08
CA PHE A 511 -14.30 6.74 3.73
C PHE A 511 -13.23 6.06 2.87
N THR A 512 -11.95 6.08 3.28
CA THR A 512 -10.84 5.57 2.46
C THR A 512 -10.85 4.05 2.28
N ILE A 513 -11.01 3.29 3.37
CA ILE A 513 -10.98 1.82 3.36
C ILE A 513 -12.36 1.24 3.00
N GLY A 514 -13.45 1.96 3.28
CA GLY A 514 -14.80 1.59 2.86
C GLY A 514 -15.46 0.45 3.66
N ILE A 515 -14.72 -0.30 4.49
CA ILE A 515 -15.21 -1.52 5.13
C ILE A 515 -16.42 -1.29 6.04
N ARG A 516 -16.48 -0.14 6.74
CA ARG A 516 -17.64 0.19 7.60
C ARG A 516 -18.88 0.64 6.83
N ARG A 517 -18.76 1.08 5.58
CA ARG A 517 -19.92 1.37 4.70
C ARG A 517 -20.75 0.11 4.37
N LEU A 518 -20.19 -1.07 4.62
CA LEU A 518 -20.87 -2.37 4.44
C LEU A 518 -21.78 -2.73 5.63
N GLN A 519 -21.68 -1.98 6.74
CA GLN A 519 -22.30 -2.31 8.03
C GLN A 519 -23.11 -1.15 8.62
N TYR A 520 -22.72 0.08 8.29
CA TYR A 520 -23.32 1.32 8.79
C TYR A 520 -23.51 2.31 7.66
N ASP A 521 -24.59 3.09 7.73
CA ASP A 521 -24.69 4.38 7.04
C ASP A 521 -24.04 5.49 7.89
N ILE A 522 -23.84 6.69 7.32
CA ILE A 522 -23.27 7.82 8.06
C ILE A 522 -24.06 8.17 9.33
N PRO A 523 -25.40 8.22 9.33
CA PRO A 523 -26.19 8.39 10.55
C PRO A 523 -25.93 7.35 11.66
N SER A 524 -25.89 6.06 11.36
CA SER A 524 -25.64 5.01 12.37
C SER A 524 -24.16 4.94 12.79
N TYR A 525 -23.22 5.14 11.86
CA TYR A 525 -21.79 5.17 12.18
C TYR A 525 -21.43 6.32 13.13
N THR A 526 -21.96 7.52 12.87
CA THR A 526 -21.76 8.66 13.77
C THR A 526 -22.45 8.48 15.13
N ASN A 527 -23.51 7.66 15.23
CA ASN A 527 -24.09 7.26 16.53
C ASN A 527 -23.15 6.31 17.31
N LEU A 528 -22.49 5.37 16.61
CA LEU A 528 -21.50 4.47 17.21
C LEU A 528 -20.33 5.27 17.80
N MET A 529 -19.76 6.19 17.02
CA MET A 529 -18.66 7.05 17.46
C MET A 529 -19.02 7.87 18.72
N VAL A 530 -20.21 8.51 18.75
CA VAL A 530 -20.66 9.29 19.93
C VAL A 530 -20.92 8.40 21.14
N SER A 531 -21.46 7.21 20.94
CA SER A 531 -21.66 6.22 22.03
C SER A 531 -20.34 5.77 22.63
N SER A 532 -19.34 5.46 21.79
CA SER A 532 -17.98 5.11 22.21
C SER A 532 -17.29 6.26 22.96
N ALA A 533 -17.37 7.49 22.43
CA ALA A 533 -16.83 8.68 23.09
C ALA A 533 -17.45 8.91 24.47
N SER A 534 -18.77 8.84 24.56
CA SER A 534 -19.51 8.97 25.82
C SER A 534 -19.09 7.94 26.86
N ASN A 535 -18.91 6.67 26.46
CA ASN A 535 -18.44 5.61 27.34
C ASN A 535 -17.00 5.84 27.82
N PHE A 536 -16.09 6.21 26.91
CA PHE A 536 -14.69 6.51 27.26
C PHE A 536 -14.58 7.66 28.28
N ILE A 537 -15.34 8.74 28.07
CA ILE A 537 -15.40 9.89 29.00
C ILE A 537 -15.93 9.47 30.37
N LYS A 538 -17.00 8.66 30.41
CA LYS A 538 -17.53 8.07 31.66
C LYS A 538 -16.47 7.23 32.37
N ASP A 539 -15.62 6.51 31.65
CA ASP A 539 -14.59 5.65 32.24
C ASP A 539 -13.38 6.42 32.80
N ILE A 540 -12.85 7.42 32.09
CA ILE A 540 -11.80 8.29 32.67
C ILE A 540 -12.34 9.14 33.84
N TYR A 541 -13.63 9.53 33.82
CA TYR A 541 -14.29 10.21 34.94
C TYR A 541 -14.38 9.29 36.18
N LYS A 542 -14.75 8.02 36.03
CA LYS A 542 -14.73 7.02 37.14
C LYS A 542 -13.34 6.89 37.75
N LEU A 543 -12.29 6.97 36.94
CA LEU A 543 -10.88 6.93 37.35
C LEU A 543 -10.35 8.25 37.95
N GLY A 544 -11.18 9.31 38.00
CA GLY A 544 -10.86 10.56 38.71
C GLY A 544 -10.73 11.81 37.84
N ALA A 545 -10.78 11.71 36.52
CA ALA A 545 -10.72 12.87 35.62
C ALA A 545 -11.90 13.83 35.85
N ARG A 546 -11.64 15.15 35.88
CA ARG A 546 -12.70 16.17 36.04
C ARG A 546 -12.70 17.24 34.97
N ARG A 547 -11.54 17.75 34.55
CA ARG A 547 -11.40 18.74 33.46
C ARG A 547 -11.09 18.03 32.16
N ILE A 548 -12.08 17.85 31.28
CA ILE A 548 -11.98 16.97 30.09
C ILE A 548 -12.32 17.76 28.81
N GLY A 549 -11.31 18.08 28.02
CA GLY A 549 -11.45 18.68 26.70
C GLY A 549 -11.53 17.60 25.63
N VAL A 550 -12.67 17.54 24.95
CA VAL A 550 -12.94 16.57 23.88
C VAL A 550 -12.96 17.31 22.56
N PHE A 551 -12.00 17.00 21.69
CA PHE A 551 -11.87 17.63 20.37
C PHE A 551 -12.86 17.00 19.39
N ASN A 552 -13.58 17.85 18.66
CA ASN A 552 -14.49 17.40 17.61
C ASN A 552 -13.73 17.05 16.31
N ALA A 553 -14.40 16.44 15.33
CA ALA A 553 -13.75 16.10 14.05
C ALA A 553 -13.47 17.37 13.22
N PRO A 554 -12.30 17.49 12.57
CA PRO A 554 -11.99 18.61 11.67
C PRO A 554 -12.80 18.54 10.36
N PRO A 555 -12.68 19.52 9.44
CA PRO A 555 -13.13 19.38 8.04
C PRO A 555 -12.32 18.29 7.30
N ILE A 556 -12.56 17.02 7.62
CA ILE A 556 -11.80 15.86 7.12
C ILE A 556 -11.74 15.80 5.59
N GLY A 557 -12.78 16.23 4.88
CA GLY A 557 -12.81 16.26 3.43
C GLY A 557 -11.87 17.30 2.81
N CYS A 558 -11.39 18.28 3.60
CA CYS A 558 -10.40 19.26 3.18
C CYS A 558 -8.94 18.82 3.47
N LEU A 559 -8.70 17.69 4.13
CA LEU A 559 -7.35 17.13 4.32
C LEU A 559 -6.77 16.71 2.95
N PRO A 560 -5.46 16.88 2.67
CA PRO A 560 -4.91 16.64 1.34
C PRO A 560 -5.16 15.25 0.74
N SER A 561 -5.08 14.20 1.57
CA SER A 561 -5.42 12.82 1.21
C SER A 561 -6.87 12.69 0.78
N GLN A 562 -7.79 13.26 1.56
CA GLN A 562 -9.23 13.19 1.32
C GLN A 562 -9.65 14.08 0.13
N ARG A 563 -8.94 15.18 -0.14
CA ARG A 563 -9.03 15.94 -1.40
C ARG A 563 -8.61 15.08 -2.61
N THR A 564 -7.56 14.28 -2.48
CA THR A 564 -7.10 13.38 -3.57
C THR A 564 -8.06 12.21 -3.80
N LEU A 565 -8.65 11.66 -2.73
CA LEU A 565 -9.48 10.45 -2.78
C LEU A 565 -10.97 10.73 -3.05
N GLY A 566 -11.52 11.81 -2.48
CA GLY A 566 -12.94 12.19 -2.58
C GLY A 566 -13.20 13.58 -3.16
N GLY A 567 -12.18 14.41 -3.33
CA GLY A 567 -12.29 15.81 -3.78
C GLY A 567 -12.45 16.04 -5.28
N ASN A 568 -12.77 14.97 -6.04
CA ASN A 568 -12.79 14.91 -7.51
C ASN A 568 -11.46 15.33 -8.19
N GLY A 569 -11.42 15.37 -9.52
CA GLY A 569 -10.20 15.70 -10.28
C GLY A 569 -9.63 17.10 -10.05
N LEU A 570 -10.40 18.00 -9.43
CA LEU A 570 -9.95 19.34 -9.02
C LEU A 570 -9.41 19.41 -7.58
N ARG A 571 -9.46 18.30 -6.81
CA ARG A 571 -9.01 18.21 -5.41
C ARG A 571 -9.62 19.28 -4.48
N MET A 572 -10.91 19.54 -4.71
CA MET A 572 -11.76 20.32 -3.82
C MET A 572 -11.94 19.59 -2.47
N CYS A 573 -12.51 20.23 -1.47
CA CYS A 573 -12.90 19.49 -0.27
C CYS A 573 -13.98 18.44 -0.60
N ALA A 574 -13.83 17.22 -0.10
CA ALA A 574 -14.84 16.16 -0.25
C ALA A 574 -16.09 16.49 0.59
N GLU A 575 -17.12 17.06 -0.05
CA GLU A 575 -18.35 17.53 0.62
C GLU A 575 -19.04 16.46 1.47
N GLU A 576 -19.13 15.22 0.96
CA GLU A 576 -19.72 14.08 1.70
C GLU A 576 -19.01 13.85 3.03
N TYR A 577 -17.67 13.97 3.04
CA TYR A 577 -16.85 13.65 4.21
C TYR A 577 -16.93 14.78 5.23
N ASN A 578 -16.95 16.04 4.76
CA ASN A 578 -17.22 17.20 5.61
C ASN A 578 -18.63 17.14 6.24
N LYS A 579 -19.67 16.77 5.47
CA LYS A 579 -21.04 16.61 5.98
C LYS A 579 -21.13 15.49 7.03
N ALA A 580 -20.36 14.41 6.89
CA ALA A 580 -20.26 13.36 7.90
C ALA A 580 -19.57 13.84 9.19
N ALA A 581 -18.46 14.58 9.10
CA ALA A 581 -17.82 15.19 10.27
C ALA A 581 -18.74 16.20 10.97
N GLN A 582 -19.46 17.04 10.22
CA GLN A 582 -20.48 17.95 10.77
C GLN A 582 -21.64 17.20 11.45
N LEU A 583 -22.08 16.06 10.91
CA LEU A 583 -23.09 15.21 11.55
C LEU A 583 -22.57 14.56 12.83
N TYR A 584 -21.31 14.12 12.86
CA TYR A 584 -20.68 13.63 14.08
C TYR A 584 -20.61 14.73 15.14
N ASN A 585 -20.07 15.91 14.79
CA ASN A 585 -19.89 17.03 15.71
C ASN A 585 -21.22 17.53 16.30
N SER A 586 -22.27 17.62 15.49
CA SER A 586 -23.61 18.03 15.94
C SER A 586 -24.32 17.02 16.85
N LYS A 587 -23.86 15.75 16.88
CA LYS A 587 -24.31 14.72 17.84
C LYS A 587 -23.41 14.64 19.07
N LEU A 588 -22.11 14.87 18.91
CA LEU A 588 -21.13 14.88 20.00
C LEU A 588 -21.40 16.02 20.98
N GLN A 589 -21.56 17.25 20.49
CA GLN A 589 -21.76 18.44 21.33
C GLN A 589 -22.92 18.33 22.35
N PRO A 590 -24.15 17.89 22.00
CA PRO A 590 -25.23 17.73 22.98
C PRO A 590 -24.99 16.57 23.96
N GLU A 591 -24.33 15.48 23.55
CA GLU A 591 -23.96 14.40 24.47
C GLU A 591 -22.89 14.87 25.48
N LEU A 592 -21.86 15.58 25.04
CA LEU A 592 -20.86 16.19 25.94
C LEU A 592 -21.51 17.15 26.94
N LYS A 593 -22.49 17.96 26.49
CA LYS A 593 -23.28 18.83 27.37
C LYS A 593 -24.13 18.04 28.38
N HIS A 594 -24.74 16.93 27.96
CA HIS A 594 -25.48 16.04 28.86
C HIS A 594 -24.56 15.41 29.91
N LEU A 595 -23.39 14.91 29.52
CA LEU A 595 -22.37 14.39 30.43
C LEU A 595 -21.91 15.46 31.43
N ASN A 596 -21.59 16.67 30.98
CA ASN A 596 -21.20 17.79 31.84
C ASN A 596 -22.27 18.13 32.91
N SER A 597 -23.56 18.01 32.55
CA SER A 597 -24.68 18.23 33.49
C SER A 597 -24.98 17.06 34.43
N THR A 598 -24.45 15.86 34.14
CA THR A 598 -24.79 14.61 34.86
C THR A 598 -23.64 14.07 35.70
N LEU A 599 -22.39 14.31 35.27
CA LEU A 599 -21.18 13.88 35.95
C LEU A 599 -20.74 15.00 36.92
N ALA A 600 -21.07 14.81 38.20
CA ALA A 600 -20.87 15.80 39.25
C ALA A 600 -19.41 16.28 39.34
N GLN A 601 -19.23 17.59 39.57
CA GLN A 601 -17.91 18.25 39.66
C GLN A 601 -17.02 18.12 38.41
N SER A 602 -17.58 17.73 37.25
CA SER A 602 -16.84 17.73 35.98
C SER A 602 -16.93 19.08 35.26
N ARG A 603 -15.95 19.30 34.36
CA ARG A 603 -15.88 20.35 33.35
C ARG A 603 -15.57 19.66 32.03
N ILE A 604 -16.60 19.23 31.32
CA ILE A 604 -16.50 18.51 30.04
C ILE A 604 -16.80 19.49 28.91
N VAL A 605 -15.77 19.82 28.14
CA VAL A 605 -15.78 20.89 27.13
C VAL A 605 -15.65 20.29 25.73
N ASN A 606 -16.58 20.63 24.85
CA ASN A 606 -16.48 20.35 23.42
C ASN A 606 -15.52 21.37 22.79
N ILE A 607 -14.30 20.97 22.49
CA ILE A 607 -13.33 21.80 21.77
C ILE A 607 -13.62 21.71 20.27
N ASP A 608 -13.93 22.85 19.65
CA ASP A 608 -14.25 22.93 18.23
C ASP A 608 -13.02 23.29 17.39
N ILE A 609 -12.48 22.31 16.66
CA ILE A 609 -11.44 22.52 15.66
C ILE A 609 -11.99 22.59 14.23
N TYR A 610 -13.28 22.29 14.01
CA TYR A 610 -13.87 22.31 12.67
C TYR A 610 -13.90 23.72 12.09
N ARG A 611 -14.50 24.68 12.81
CA ARG A 611 -14.64 26.06 12.33
C ARG A 611 -13.28 26.77 12.16
N PRO A 612 -12.34 26.75 13.14
CA PRO A 612 -11.07 27.44 12.99
C PRO A 612 -10.20 26.86 11.87
N LEU A 613 -10.11 25.52 11.75
CA LEU A 613 -9.30 24.90 10.69
C LEU A 613 -9.90 25.16 9.29
N LEU A 614 -11.22 25.17 9.14
CA LEU A 614 -11.84 25.55 7.87
C LEU A 614 -11.57 27.01 7.52
N ALA A 615 -11.66 27.93 8.48
CA ALA A 615 -11.35 29.35 8.25
C ALA A 615 -9.90 29.58 7.80
N ILE A 616 -8.93 28.83 8.35
CA ILE A 616 -7.53 28.84 7.93
C ILE A 616 -7.36 28.29 6.51
N ILE A 617 -8.09 27.24 6.14
CA ILE A 617 -8.07 26.65 4.79
C ILE A 617 -8.71 27.58 3.74
N GLU A 618 -9.73 28.34 4.11
CA GLU A 618 -10.43 29.28 3.22
C GLU A 618 -9.70 30.64 3.10
N ASN A 619 -8.97 31.08 4.13
CA ASN A 619 -8.34 32.40 4.19
C ASN A 619 -6.82 32.35 4.52
N PRO A 620 -6.01 31.48 3.88
CA PRO A 620 -4.68 31.11 4.37
C PRO A 620 -3.69 32.28 4.47
N LEU A 621 -3.79 33.25 3.56
CA LEU A 621 -2.93 34.44 3.56
C LEU A 621 -3.10 35.31 4.81
N GLN A 622 -4.28 35.30 5.48
CA GLN A 622 -4.50 36.03 6.74
C GLN A 622 -3.67 35.44 7.89
N TYR A 623 -3.33 34.15 7.79
CA TYR A 623 -2.50 33.42 8.75
C TYR A 623 -1.04 33.26 8.26
N GLY A 624 -0.67 33.96 7.19
CA GLY A 624 0.65 33.90 6.58
C GLY A 624 0.99 32.53 5.97
N LEU A 625 -0.01 31.82 5.43
CA LEU A 625 0.14 30.54 4.74
C LEU A 625 -0.17 30.71 3.24
N GLU A 626 0.53 29.95 2.40
CA GLU A 626 0.36 29.97 0.94
C GLU A 626 -0.16 28.65 0.39
N VAL A 627 0.05 27.53 1.10
CA VAL A 627 -0.30 26.17 0.62
C VAL A 627 -1.12 25.40 1.66
N VAL A 628 -2.35 25.05 1.29
CA VAL A 628 -3.35 24.40 2.17
C VAL A 628 -4.13 23.25 1.52
N ASP A 629 -3.80 22.89 0.28
CA ASP A 629 -4.44 21.80 -0.48
C ASP A 629 -3.60 20.51 -0.51
N ARG A 630 -2.32 20.61 -0.12
CA ARG A 630 -1.31 19.55 -0.15
C ARG A 630 -0.37 19.63 1.05
N GLY A 631 0.20 18.49 1.44
CA GLY A 631 1.29 18.43 2.41
C GLY A 631 2.61 18.98 1.86
N CYS A 632 3.52 19.38 2.75
CA CYS A 632 4.91 19.69 2.41
C CYS A 632 5.70 18.43 1.97
N CYS A 633 5.32 17.25 2.45
CA CYS A 633 6.04 15.99 2.24
C CYS A 633 5.63 15.28 0.94
N GLY A 634 6.62 14.93 0.11
CA GLY A 634 6.46 14.22 -1.15
C GLY A 634 5.73 15.04 -2.21
N THR A 635 4.74 14.44 -2.88
CA THR A 635 3.81 15.19 -3.73
C THR A 635 2.76 15.96 -2.92
N GLY A 636 2.64 15.67 -1.62
CA GLY A 636 1.68 16.27 -0.69
C GLY A 636 0.25 15.74 -0.85
N ASN A 637 0.06 14.62 -1.55
CA ASN A 637 -1.24 14.19 -2.06
C ASN A 637 -1.83 13.00 -1.32
N ILE A 638 -1.00 12.02 -0.94
CA ILE A 638 -1.36 10.78 -0.23
C ILE A 638 -0.29 10.33 0.77
N GLU A 639 0.85 11.03 0.81
CA GLU A 639 1.99 10.72 1.64
C GLU A 639 1.64 10.98 3.11
N VAL A 640 1.60 9.93 3.93
CA VAL A 640 1.39 9.99 5.38
C VAL A 640 2.08 8.79 6.03
N ALA A 641 2.58 8.96 7.25
CA ALA A 641 3.40 7.99 7.97
C ALA A 641 4.51 7.41 7.06
N ILE A 642 4.57 6.08 6.86
CA ILE A 642 5.60 5.43 6.06
C ILE A 642 5.70 5.93 4.60
N LEU A 643 4.64 6.52 4.04
CA LEU A 643 4.68 7.11 2.70
C LEU A 643 5.37 8.49 2.68
N CYS A 644 5.30 9.25 3.77
CA CYS A 644 6.08 10.47 3.95
C CYS A 644 7.47 10.11 4.51
N ASN A 645 8.43 9.81 3.65
CA ASN A 645 9.77 9.36 4.07
C ASN A 645 10.90 9.98 3.23
N GLN A 646 12.13 9.89 3.74
CA GLN A 646 13.38 10.42 3.18
C GLN A 646 13.70 10.09 1.70
N LEU A 647 12.98 9.16 1.05
CA LEU A 647 13.13 8.90 -0.38
C LEU A 647 12.38 9.91 -1.26
N LEU A 648 11.48 10.70 -0.67
CA LEU A 648 10.71 11.75 -1.31
C LEU A 648 11.22 13.13 -0.86
N PRO A 649 11.12 14.17 -1.72
CA PRO A 649 11.46 15.53 -1.32
C PRO A 649 10.47 16.08 -0.29
N THR A 650 10.89 17.10 0.44
CA THR A 650 10.01 18.02 1.17
C THR A 650 9.93 19.35 0.43
N CYS A 651 8.92 20.16 0.73
CA CYS A 651 8.83 21.53 0.26
C CYS A 651 10.03 22.37 0.76
N LEU A 652 10.35 23.45 0.04
CA LEU A 652 11.51 24.29 0.35
C LEU A 652 11.32 25.19 1.59
N ASP A 653 10.08 25.45 1.97
CA ASP A 653 9.68 26.35 3.05
C ASP A 653 8.33 25.88 3.62
N ASP A 654 8.40 25.09 4.71
CA ASP A 654 7.25 24.58 5.45
C ASP A 654 6.54 25.67 6.26
N SER A 655 7.17 26.83 6.48
CA SER A 655 6.50 27.97 7.10
C SER A 655 5.39 28.56 6.20
N LYS A 656 5.32 28.17 4.93
CA LYS A 656 4.21 28.51 4.01
C LYS A 656 3.08 27.47 3.98
N TYR A 657 3.26 26.30 4.59
CA TYR A 657 2.35 25.17 4.48
C TYR A 657 1.50 24.98 5.73
N LEU A 658 0.18 24.78 5.56
CA LEU A 658 -0.70 24.32 6.62
C LEU A 658 -0.43 22.86 7.00
N PHE A 659 -0.22 22.01 5.99
CA PHE A 659 -0.09 20.56 6.15
C PHE A 659 1.37 20.11 5.97
N TRP A 660 1.85 19.30 6.91
CA TRP A 660 3.18 18.70 6.84
C TRP A 660 3.18 17.51 5.89
N ASP A 661 2.25 16.58 6.11
CA ASP A 661 2.00 15.43 5.24
C ASP A 661 0.57 15.52 4.68
N SER A 662 0.04 14.44 4.09
CA SER A 662 -1.29 14.46 3.48
C SER A 662 -2.48 14.41 4.46
N TYR A 663 -2.22 14.50 5.77
CA TYR A 663 -3.22 14.42 6.84
C TYR A 663 -2.93 15.41 7.98
N HIS A 664 -1.69 15.50 8.44
CA HIS A 664 -1.31 16.24 9.65
C HIS A 664 -0.80 17.66 9.35
N PRO A 665 -1.22 18.69 10.13
CA PRO A 665 -0.64 20.02 10.08
C PRO A 665 0.88 20.09 10.32
N THR A 666 1.51 21.16 9.82
CA THR A 666 2.84 21.61 10.25
C THR A 666 2.78 22.17 11.68
N GLU A 667 3.92 22.32 12.34
CA GLU A 667 4.01 23.05 13.62
C GLU A 667 3.42 24.46 13.50
N LYS A 668 3.62 25.16 12.38
CA LYS A 668 3.00 26.48 12.17
C LYS A 668 1.48 26.36 12.09
N GLY A 669 0.97 25.40 11.31
CA GLY A 669 -0.47 25.11 11.21
C GLY A 669 -1.10 24.78 12.56
N TYR A 670 -0.44 23.94 13.37
CA TYR A 670 -0.86 23.62 14.73
C TYR A 670 -0.79 24.85 15.65
N ASN A 671 0.28 25.64 15.64
CA ASN A 671 0.38 26.86 16.47
C ASN A 671 -0.76 27.85 16.14
N ILE A 672 -1.06 28.08 14.86
CA ILE A 672 -2.16 28.94 14.44
C ILE A 672 -3.51 28.43 14.96
N LEU A 673 -3.75 27.12 14.88
CA LEU A 673 -5.00 26.49 15.33
C LEU A 673 -5.12 26.49 16.87
N ILE A 674 -4.08 26.05 17.57
CA ILE A 674 -4.08 25.86 19.02
C ILE A 674 -4.09 27.20 19.76
N ASN A 675 -3.46 28.25 19.25
CA ASN A 675 -3.55 29.59 19.84
C ASN A 675 -4.99 30.16 19.82
N GLN A 676 -5.78 29.85 18.77
CA GLN A 676 -7.20 30.20 18.71
C GLN A 676 -8.00 29.34 19.71
N VAL A 677 -7.81 28.02 19.66
CA VAL A 677 -8.55 27.04 20.48
C VAL A 677 -8.31 27.22 21.98
N VAL A 678 -7.06 27.36 22.43
CA VAL A 678 -6.75 27.55 23.85
C VAL A 678 -7.23 28.93 24.32
N GLY A 679 -7.17 29.96 23.46
CA GLY A 679 -7.75 31.27 23.74
C GLY A 679 -9.28 31.28 23.88
N GLU A 680 -10.00 30.41 23.15
CA GLU A 680 -11.47 30.28 23.21
C GLU A 680 -11.94 29.43 24.39
N TYR A 681 -11.30 28.28 24.66
CA TYR A 681 -11.84 27.25 25.56
C TYR A 681 -11.18 27.11 26.93
N LEU A 682 -10.01 27.74 27.19
CA LEU A 682 -9.27 27.47 28.43
C LEU A 682 -10.00 27.91 29.72
N SER A 683 -10.84 28.95 29.65
CA SER A 683 -11.65 29.40 30.80
C SER A 683 -12.66 28.36 31.28
N ASP A 684 -13.16 27.50 30.40
CA ASP A 684 -14.29 26.61 30.67
C ASP A 684 -13.92 25.41 31.56
N PHE A 685 -12.62 25.20 31.79
CA PHE A 685 -12.08 24.13 32.63
C PHE A 685 -11.98 24.48 34.12
N PHE A 686 -12.24 25.72 34.52
CA PHE A 686 -11.92 26.22 35.87
C PHE A 686 -13.14 26.58 36.72
#